data_AF-A0A257LB60-F1
#
_entry.id   AF-A0A257LB60-F1
#
_cell.length_a   1.000
_cell.length_b   1.000
_cell.length_c   1.000
_cell.angle_alpha   90.00
_cell.angle_beta   90.00
_cell.angle_gamma   90.00
#
_symmetry.space_group_name_H-M   'P 1'
#
loop_
_entity.id
_entity.type
_entity.pdbx_description
1 polymer ?
#
loop_
_entity_poly.entity_id
_entity_poly.type
_entity_poly.pdbx_seq_one_letter_code
_entity_poly.pdbx_strand_id
1 'polypeptide(L)'
;MKDSPDLKYFSALSDLLLQSIRNQQTNVSKTLSDFFYTAFRKVRDQFTNEPVVYPEAYYELVYKAIEELAILKEKRNYLLEHRTSGELWLLGELQGKEISETTYSWMWRNLLLGVRYQQDDLIVNHWETSHQYYVYSLQYIYQDYDHSASTFQVSNQEAVNKRNAERQRFIEFHYALGGLLTYKERYACIKRLFSYTQSQPPKFELLPDSMFEIFKFYFDVRDPYDRKYTWISNQYPFPELSGLNADYVIKKWIMSYMAILFLRQYAIIPYLITMRPLDFPPIPRTQGEIKQWINGLDFFKKLVSEHIQNKDLLKTLNLDFITPEWCIENQKPYPINFIETFKSNLENAYHTNALTLPISEKKVTEFETATKVTVELAIEKLQPINNPAPIQDGNSDKWYVNGQKMLQDKDAFTENPEVHHMEFDSFLASVVSRSLNDGLGEIFLRKRSKSYLLKLEDFFQGMDKLAINENFVIVNFGINLDYFIDHLEIPGLSIDKYNNINIHSFNGSYLVRDSLFVLKKSDLPNISTKLIDGKIIAKYSLKKISEAINLYTSVIDLNNTSSEIFNENKQDKSDEDLKKSVLLSIIISTEFKWKRDIEVIQLRQYSEFLQNGIANKLDEIKPIGNEKPSS
;
A
#
# COMPACT_ATOMS: atom_id res chain seq x y z
N MET A 1 -13.20 39.57 -2.22
CA MET A 1 -14.16 40.54 -2.79
C MET A 1 -15.51 40.38 -2.10
N LYS A 2 -15.74 41.06 -0.97
CA LYS A 2 -17.09 41.20 -0.38
C LYS A 2 -17.38 42.70 -0.34
N ASP A 3 -18.45 43.11 -1.01
CA ASP A 3 -18.94 44.49 -1.19
C ASP A 3 -18.23 45.39 -2.22
N SER A 4 -18.26 44.99 -3.50
CA SER A 4 -18.13 45.97 -4.60
C SER A 4 -19.51 46.49 -5.02
N PRO A 5 -19.65 47.77 -5.42
CA PRO A 5 -20.90 48.30 -5.99
C PRO A 5 -21.43 47.46 -7.17
N ASP A 6 -20.52 46.90 -7.96
CA ASP A 6 -20.84 46.04 -9.11
C ASP A 6 -21.62 44.78 -8.72
N LEU A 7 -21.34 44.19 -7.54
CA LEU A 7 -22.08 43.03 -7.05
C LEU A 7 -23.52 43.40 -6.64
N LYS A 8 -23.76 44.61 -6.14
CA LYS A 8 -25.12 45.07 -5.79
C LYS A 8 -25.99 45.23 -7.04
N TYR A 9 -25.44 45.81 -8.11
CA TYR A 9 -26.14 45.89 -9.40
C TYR A 9 -26.37 44.52 -10.02
N PHE A 10 -25.40 43.62 -9.92
CA PHE A 10 -25.54 42.23 -10.36
C PHE A 10 -26.72 41.55 -9.65
N SER A 11 -26.78 41.59 -8.31
CA SER A 11 -27.87 40.98 -7.54
C SER A 11 -29.24 41.55 -7.90
N ALA A 12 -29.37 42.88 -8.07
CA ALA A 12 -30.64 43.48 -8.46
C ALA A 12 -31.11 43.03 -9.85
N LEU A 13 -30.18 42.92 -10.81
CA LEU A 13 -30.48 42.38 -12.14
C LEU A 13 -30.80 40.89 -12.10
N SER A 14 -30.21 40.15 -11.16
CA SER A 14 -30.50 38.72 -10.95
C SER A 14 -31.94 38.53 -10.51
N ASP A 15 -32.41 39.32 -9.55
CA ASP A 15 -33.80 39.29 -9.10
C ASP A 15 -34.77 39.64 -10.24
N LEU A 16 -34.42 40.62 -11.07
CA LEU A 16 -35.21 40.99 -12.25
C LEU A 16 -35.28 39.84 -13.27
N LEU A 17 -34.18 39.13 -13.51
CA LEU A 17 -34.16 37.96 -14.39
C LEU A 17 -35.03 36.82 -13.84
N LEU A 18 -34.93 36.53 -12.54
CA LEU A 18 -35.77 35.50 -11.92
C LEU A 18 -37.26 35.87 -12.00
N GLN A 19 -37.60 37.14 -11.79
CA GLN A 19 -38.97 37.63 -11.96
C GLN A 19 -39.42 37.56 -13.43
N SER A 20 -38.55 37.87 -14.39
CA SER A 20 -38.89 37.77 -15.82
C SER A 20 -39.09 36.33 -16.27
N ILE A 21 -38.35 35.37 -15.70
CA ILE A 21 -38.58 33.92 -15.90
C ILE A 21 -39.96 33.54 -15.36
N ARG A 22 -40.26 33.85 -14.09
CA ARG A 22 -41.55 33.55 -13.43
C ARG A 22 -42.75 34.12 -14.19
N ASN A 23 -42.62 35.35 -14.68
CA ASN A 23 -43.66 36.04 -15.43
C ASN A 23 -43.63 35.74 -16.95
N GLN A 24 -42.76 34.85 -17.41
CA GLN A 24 -42.62 34.44 -18.81
C GLN A 24 -42.35 35.62 -19.78
N GLN A 25 -41.64 36.66 -19.32
CA GLN A 25 -41.28 37.83 -20.10
C GLN A 25 -40.02 37.57 -20.94
N THR A 26 -40.16 36.78 -22.00
CA THR A 26 -39.06 36.26 -22.84
C THR A 26 -38.10 37.35 -23.37
N ASN A 27 -38.62 38.51 -23.79
CA ASN A 27 -37.80 39.62 -24.28
C ASN A 27 -36.88 40.22 -23.20
N VAL A 28 -37.41 40.36 -21.97
CA VAL A 28 -36.65 40.85 -20.82
C VAL A 28 -35.62 39.81 -20.42
N SER A 29 -36.02 38.54 -20.32
CA SER A 29 -35.14 37.42 -20.01
C SER A 29 -33.97 37.29 -21.00
N LYS A 30 -34.22 37.48 -22.31
CA LYS A 30 -33.18 37.45 -23.35
C LYS A 30 -32.16 38.58 -23.16
N THR A 31 -32.64 39.81 -22.97
CA THR A 31 -31.77 40.98 -22.78
C THR A 31 -30.88 40.82 -21.54
N LEU A 32 -31.47 40.37 -20.43
CA LEU A 32 -30.74 40.09 -19.20
C LEU A 32 -29.75 38.92 -19.38
N SER A 33 -30.13 37.89 -20.15
CA SER A 33 -29.25 36.76 -20.45
C SER A 33 -27.95 37.21 -21.14
N ASP A 34 -28.04 38.13 -22.11
CA ASP A 34 -26.87 38.66 -22.82
C ASP A 34 -25.97 39.52 -21.90
N PHE A 35 -26.59 40.29 -21.00
CA PHE A 35 -25.86 41.01 -19.95
C PHE A 35 -25.08 40.02 -19.06
N PHE A 36 -25.73 38.98 -18.56
CA PHE A 36 -25.09 37.99 -17.68
C PHE A 36 -23.99 37.23 -18.41
N TYR A 37 -24.21 36.80 -19.65
CA TYR A 37 -23.15 36.17 -20.45
C TYR A 37 -21.86 37.02 -20.47
N THR A 38 -22.00 38.34 -20.66
CA THR A 38 -20.87 39.28 -20.65
C THR A 38 -20.26 39.40 -19.25
N ALA A 39 -21.08 39.43 -18.19
CA ALA A 39 -20.62 39.51 -16.81
C ALA A 39 -19.83 38.26 -16.37
N PHE A 40 -20.29 37.06 -16.70
CA PHE A 40 -19.57 35.81 -16.44
C PHE A 40 -18.25 35.75 -17.19
N ARG A 41 -18.25 36.11 -18.48
CA ARG A 41 -17.02 36.18 -19.28
C ARG A 41 -16.00 37.13 -18.69
N LYS A 42 -16.41 38.33 -18.26
CA LYS A 42 -15.51 39.32 -17.63
C LYS A 42 -14.83 38.78 -16.38
N VAL A 43 -15.54 38.00 -15.55
CA VAL A 43 -14.95 37.36 -14.37
C VAL A 43 -13.95 36.28 -14.80
N ARG A 44 -14.34 35.40 -15.73
CA ARG A 44 -13.46 34.32 -16.23
C ARG A 44 -12.16 34.83 -16.85
N ASP A 45 -12.22 35.92 -17.61
CA ASP A 45 -11.05 36.52 -18.27
C ASP A 45 -10.01 37.08 -17.28
N GLN A 46 -10.37 37.25 -15.99
CA GLN A 46 -9.44 37.65 -14.93
C GLN A 46 -8.51 36.50 -14.48
N PHE A 47 -8.86 35.25 -14.79
CA PHE A 47 -8.10 34.07 -14.40
C PHE A 47 -7.18 33.61 -15.55
N THR A 48 -5.87 33.62 -15.32
CA THR A 48 -4.86 33.20 -16.30
C THR A 48 -4.32 31.80 -16.03
N ASN A 49 -3.77 31.58 -14.83
CA ASN A 49 -3.10 30.33 -14.44
C ASN A 49 -3.76 29.61 -13.25
N GLU A 50 -4.89 30.13 -12.77
CA GLU A 50 -5.63 29.57 -11.63
C GLU A 50 -7.02 29.07 -12.09
N PRO A 51 -7.59 28.06 -11.40
CA PRO A 51 -8.95 27.62 -11.65
C PRO A 51 -9.97 28.75 -11.48
N VAL A 52 -10.95 28.81 -12.39
CA VAL A 52 -11.97 29.87 -12.37
C VAL A 52 -12.89 29.69 -11.17
N VAL A 53 -12.98 30.72 -10.34
CA VAL A 53 -13.90 30.80 -9.20
C VAL A 53 -14.76 32.04 -9.34
N TYR A 54 -16.08 31.85 -9.46
CA TYR A 54 -17.04 32.95 -9.49
C TYR A 54 -17.44 33.41 -8.08
N PRO A 55 -17.82 34.68 -7.89
CA PRO A 55 -18.47 35.12 -6.66
C PRO A 55 -19.77 34.33 -6.41
N GLU A 56 -20.11 34.08 -5.13
CA GLU A 56 -21.26 33.25 -4.73
C GLU A 56 -22.58 33.65 -5.42
N ALA A 57 -22.84 34.95 -5.56
CA ALA A 57 -24.02 35.48 -6.23
C ALA A 57 -24.20 34.99 -7.68
N TYR A 58 -23.10 34.71 -8.40
CA TYR A 58 -23.13 34.19 -9.77
C TYR A 58 -23.60 32.74 -9.79
N TYR A 59 -23.08 31.91 -8.89
CA TYR A 59 -23.52 30.52 -8.76
C TYR A 59 -24.98 30.43 -8.31
N GLU A 60 -25.37 31.26 -7.33
CA GLU A 60 -26.76 31.32 -6.87
C GLU A 60 -27.72 31.73 -7.98
N LEU A 61 -27.35 32.71 -8.82
CA LEU A 61 -28.16 33.12 -9.96
C LEU A 61 -28.40 31.94 -10.90
N VAL A 62 -27.35 31.20 -11.27
CA VAL A 62 -27.45 30.05 -12.18
C VAL A 62 -28.38 28.99 -11.57
N TYR A 63 -28.14 28.62 -10.31
CA TYR A 63 -28.93 27.63 -9.59
C TYR A 63 -30.42 28.02 -9.54
N LYS A 64 -30.72 29.23 -9.08
CA LYS A 64 -32.10 29.74 -8.96
C LYS A 64 -32.76 29.84 -10.33
N ALA A 65 -32.05 30.29 -11.36
CA ALA A 65 -32.60 30.38 -12.72
C ALA A 65 -32.95 29.00 -13.28
N ILE A 66 -32.09 27.99 -13.06
CA ILE A 66 -32.37 26.60 -13.45
C ILE A 66 -33.58 26.06 -12.67
N GLU A 67 -33.67 26.32 -11.38
CA GLU A 67 -34.79 25.88 -10.54
C GLU A 67 -36.13 26.47 -11.05
N GLU A 68 -36.17 27.78 -11.32
CA GLU A 68 -37.38 28.44 -11.87
C GLU A 68 -37.76 27.88 -13.25
N LEU A 69 -36.79 27.68 -14.14
CA LEU A 69 -37.02 27.08 -15.45
C LEU A 69 -37.53 25.64 -15.33
N ALA A 70 -36.97 24.86 -14.40
CA ALA A 70 -37.36 23.48 -14.16
C ALA A 70 -38.78 23.35 -13.58
N ILE A 71 -39.21 24.33 -12.77
CA ILE A 71 -40.57 24.43 -12.24
C ILE A 71 -41.56 24.78 -13.35
N LEU A 72 -41.24 25.78 -14.18
CA LEU A 72 -42.14 26.30 -15.21
C LEU A 72 -42.33 25.33 -16.40
N LYS A 73 -41.28 24.59 -16.78
CA LYS A 73 -41.29 23.64 -17.91
C LYS A 73 -41.70 24.27 -19.26
N GLU A 74 -41.46 25.57 -19.42
CA GLU A 74 -41.82 26.34 -20.62
C GLU A 74 -40.66 26.36 -21.62
N LYS A 75 -40.92 25.92 -22.86
CA LYS A 75 -39.90 25.74 -23.90
C LYS A 75 -39.55 27.02 -24.68
N ARG A 76 -40.34 28.10 -24.52
CA ARG A 76 -40.07 29.39 -25.18
C ARG A 76 -38.76 30.05 -24.76
N ASN A 77 -38.20 29.67 -23.60
CA ASN A 77 -36.94 30.21 -23.08
C ASN A 77 -35.71 29.31 -23.38
N TYR A 78 -35.75 28.51 -24.45
CA TYR A 78 -34.69 27.57 -24.83
C TYR A 78 -33.26 28.17 -24.80
N LEU A 79 -33.08 29.40 -25.30
CA LEU A 79 -31.76 30.05 -25.29
C LEU A 79 -31.23 30.29 -23.86
N LEU A 80 -32.11 30.72 -22.96
CA LEU A 80 -31.74 30.96 -21.57
C LEU A 80 -31.46 29.62 -20.87
N GLU A 81 -32.28 28.61 -21.13
CA GLU A 81 -32.10 27.25 -20.63
C GLU A 81 -30.74 26.67 -21.03
N HIS A 82 -30.37 26.76 -22.32
CA HIS A 82 -29.06 26.31 -22.79
C HIS A 82 -27.90 27.09 -22.14
N ARG A 83 -28.08 28.39 -21.85
CA ARG A 83 -27.02 29.20 -21.21
C ARG A 83 -26.85 28.91 -19.72
N THR A 84 -27.94 28.59 -19.03
CA THR A 84 -27.96 28.29 -17.61
C THR A 84 -27.74 26.80 -17.35
N SER A 85 -28.67 25.94 -17.77
CA SER A 85 -28.63 24.49 -17.55
C SER A 85 -27.59 23.79 -18.42
N GLY A 86 -27.27 24.35 -19.60
CA GLY A 86 -26.08 23.94 -20.36
C GLY A 86 -24.77 24.39 -19.70
N GLU A 87 -24.85 25.21 -18.66
CA GLU A 87 -23.71 25.70 -17.89
C GLU A 87 -22.71 26.54 -18.69
N LEU A 88 -23.16 27.07 -19.84
CA LEU A 88 -22.36 27.93 -20.70
C LEU A 88 -21.81 29.16 -19.95
N TRP A 89 -22.59 29.71 -19.03
CA TRP A 89 -22.13 30.80 -18.17
C TRP A 89 -20.94 30.39 -17.29
N LEU A 90 -20.92 29.16 -16.77
CA LEU A 90 -19.87 28.65 -15.89
C LEU A 90 -18.65 28.13 -16.67
N LEU A 91 -18.88 27.28 -17.67
CA LEU A 91 -17.85 26.63 -18.49
C LEU A 91 -17.22 27.57 -19.52
N GLY A 92 -18.06 28.39 -20.16
CA GLY A 92 -17.68 29.17 -21.33
C GLY A 92 -17.63 28.35 -22.61
N GLU A 93 -17.24 29.02 -23.70
CA GLU A 93 -17.23 28.42 -25.04
C GLU A 93 -15.84 27.89 -25.42
N LEU A 94 -14.90 28.79 -25.73
CA LEU A 94 -13.60 28.44 -26.34
C LEU A 94 -12.37 28.87 -25.52
N GLN A 95 -12.55 29.23 -24.26
CA GLN A 95 -11.51 29.86 -23.45
C GLN A 95 -10.67 28.88 -22.62
N GLY A 96 -10.99 27.58 -22.61
CA GLY A 96 -10.12 26.51 -22.11
C GLY A 96 -9.55 26.68 -20.69
N LYS A 97 -10.29 27.37 -19.80
CA LYS A 97 -9.83 27.67 -18.44
C LYS A 97 -10.13 26.53 -17.48
N GLU A 98 -9.22 26.27 -16.57
CA GLU A 98 -9.38 25.23 -15.55
C GLU A 98 -10.63 25.48 -14.68
N ILE A 99 -11.39 24.43 -14.41
CA ILE A 99 -12.62 24.47 -13.60
C ILE A 99 -12.25 24.23 -12.14
N SER A 100 -12.65 25.12 -11.24
CA SER A 100 -12.45 24.92 -9.81
C SER A 100 -13.38 23.86 -9.22
N GLU A 101 -12.97 23.21 -8.12
CA GLU A 101 -13.83 22.26 -7.38
C GLU A 101 -15.11 22.92 -6.84
N THR A 102 -15.07 24.23 -6.56
CA THR A 102 -16.28 25.00 -6.20
C THR A 102 -17.24 25.05 -7.38
N THR A 103 -16.74 25.33 -8.59
CA THR A 103 -17.55 25.29 -9.82
C THR A 103 -18.14 23.90 -10.03
N TYR A 104 -17.34 22.82 -9.97
CA TYR A 104 -17.85 21.45 -10.08
C TYR A 104 -18.96 21.13 -9.08
N SER A 105 -18.81 21.58 -7.83
CA SER A 105 -19.83 21.38 -6.79
C SER A 105 -21.16 22.08 -7.14
N TRP A 106 -21.10 23.29 -7.69
CA TRP A 106 -22.29 24.00 -8.17
C TRP A 106 -22.89 23.39 -9.43
N MET A 107 -22.05 22.91 -10.35
CA MET A 107 -22.50 22.20 -11.54
C MET A 107 -23.27 20.93 -11.16
N TRP A 108 -22.76 20.17 -10.19
CA TRP A 108 -23.44 19.00 -9.65
C TRP A 108 -24.81 19.36 -9.03
N ARG A 109 -24.87 20.45 -8.25
CA ARG A 109 -26.14 20.96 -7.66
C ARG A 109 -27.16 21.33 -8.74
N ASN A 110 -26.73 21.91 -9.85
CA ASN A 110 -27.59 22.25 -10.98
C ASN A 110 -28.15 21.00 -11.65
N LEU A 111 -27.32 19.97 -11.87
CA LEU A 111 -27.76 18.68 -12.43
C LEU A 111 -28.78 17.98 -11.52
N LEU A 112 -28.60 18.07 -10.20
CA LEU A 112 -29.57 17.54 -9.22
C LEU A 112 -30.95 18.20 -9.36
N LEU A 113 -31.05 19.46 -9.76
CA LEU A 113 -32.34 20.10 -10.05
C LEU A 113 -33.01 19.43 -11.26
N GLY A 114 -32.27 19.21 -12.35
CA GLY A 114 -32.78 18.50 -13.53
C GLY A 114 -33.33 17.12 -13.18
N VAL A 115 -32.61 16.37 -12.36
CA VAL A 115 -33.05 15.05 -11.87
C VAL A 115 -34.29 15.16 -10.96
N ARG A 116 -34.28 16.08 -9.99
CA ARG A 116 -35.37 16.29 -9.02
C ARG A 116 -36.69 16.69 -9.69
N TYR A 117 -36.65 17.63 -10.62
CA TYR A 117 -37.83 18.12 -11.35
C TYR A 117 -38.16 17.28 -12.59
N GLN A 118 -37.43 16.18 -12.79
CA GLN A 118 -37.61 15.25 -13.89
C GLN A 118 -37.49 15.91 -15.28
N GLN A 119 -36.63 16.91 -15.42
CA GLN A 119 -36.38 17.62 -16.68
C GLN A 119 -35.13 17.09 -17.39
N ASP A 120 -35.30 16.11 -18.28
CA ASP A 120 -34.17 15.54 -19.05
C ASP A 120 -33.54 16.55 -20.02
N ASP A 121 -34.34 17.49 -20.55
CA ASP A 121 -33.84 18.52 -21.48
C ASP A 121 -32.71 19.36 -20.84
N LEU A 122 -32.81 19.67 -19.54
CA LEU A 122 -31.77 20.40 -18.80
C LEU A 122 -30.45 19.64 -18.74
N ILE A 123 -30.52 18.32 -18.51
CA ILE A 123 -29.37 17.43 -18.42
C ILE A 123 -28.73 17.23 -19.80
N VAL A 124 -29.55 17.15 -20.84
CA VAL A 124 -29.06 17.06 -22.21
C VAL A 124 -28.36 18.35 -22.60
N ASN A 125 -28.93 19.54 -22.35
CA ASN A 125 -28.25 20.81 -22.62
C ASN A 125 -26.86 20.88 -21.97
N HIS A 126 -26.73 20.40 -20.72
CA HIS A 126 -25.43 20.27 -20.05
C HIS A 126 -24.48 19.37 -20.84
N TRP A 127 -24.94 18.17 -21.20
CA TRP A 127 -24.12 17.21 -21.95
C TRP A 127 -23.64 17.76 -23.29
N GLU A 128 -24.52 18.45 -24.02
CA GLU A 128 -24.19 19.07 -25.32
C GLU A 128 -23.09 20.12 -25.17
N THR A 129 -23.22 20.99 -24.16
CA THR A 129 -22.22 22.03 -23.87
C THR A 129 -20.91 21.42 -23.37
N SER A 130 -20.99 20.43 -22.47
CA SER A 130 -19.82 19.71 -21.97
C SER A 130 -19.06 18.98 -23.07
N HIS A 131 -19.76 18.41 -24.06
CA HIS A 131 -19.12 17.80 -25.22
C HIS A 131 -18.31 18.83 -26.01
N GLN A 132 -18.91 19.99 -26.32
CA GLN A 132 -18.20 21.08 -27.00
C GLN A 132 -16.99 21.57 -26.18
N TYR A 133 -17.18 21.76 -24.88
CA TYR A 133 -16.13 22.18 -23.97
C TYR A 133 -14.97 21.17 -23.94
N TYR A 134 -15.26 19.88 -23.84
CA TYR A 134 -14.22 18.85 -23.82
C TYR A 134 -13.43 18.76 -25.13
N VAL A 135 -14.10 18.94 -26.27
CA VAL A 135 -13.51 18.88 -27.61
C VAL A 135 -12.68 20.12 -27.94
N TYR A 136 -13.16 21.32 -27.61
CA TYR A 136 -12.54 22.56 -28.06
C TYR A 136 -11.75 23.27 -26.96
N SER A 137 -12.24 23.25 -25.72
CA SER A 137 -11.63 23.95 -24.59
C SER A 137 -10.63 23.08 -23.82
N LEU A 138 -10.82 21.75 -23.75
CA LEU A 138 -9.90 20.82 -23.07
C LEU A 138 -9.02 19.98 -24.01
N GLN A 139 -8.62 20.50 -25.17
CA GLN A 139 -7.76 19.75 -26.11
C GLN A 139 -6.46 19.24 -25.48
N TYR A 140 -5.91 18.16 -26.03
CA TYR A 140 -4.60 17.68 -25.62
C TYR A 140 -3.51 18.73 -25.87
N ILE A 141 -2.58 18.84 -24.93
CA ILE A 141 -1.33 19.58 -25.13
C ILE A 141 -0.31 18.57 -25.65
N TYR A 142 0.30 18.86 -26.81
CA TYR A 142 1.35 18.02 -27.38
C TYR A 142 2.66 18.17 -26.60
N GLN A 143 3.45 17.09 -26.54
CA GLN A 143 4.75 17.12 -25.87
C GLN A 143 5.78 17.87 -26.72
N ASP A 144 6.43 18.87 -26.11
CA ASP A 144 7.49 19.66 -26.74
C ASP A 144 8.85 19.07 -26.34
N TYR A 145 9.58 18.50 -27.30
CA TYR A 145 10.87 17.85 -27.06
C TYR A 145 12.01 18.86 -27.16
N ASP A 146 12.86 18.91 -26.13
CA ASP A 146 14.10 19.66 -26.21
C ASP A 146 15.16 18.84 -26.95
N HIS A 147 15.59 19.33 -28.11
CA HIS A 147 16.60 18.69 -28.96
C HIS A 147 18.03 19.14 -28.63
N SER A 148 18.24 19.96 -27.60
CA SER A 148 19.55 20.51 -27.24
C SER A 148 20.38 19.62 -26.31
N ALA A 149 19.76 18.65 -25.63
CA ALA A 149 20.44 17.68 -24.78
C ALA A 149 20.52 16.30 -25.45
N SER A 150 21.58 15.53 -25.16
CA SER A 150 21.79 14.14 -25.61
C SER A 150 20.74 13.14 -25.07
N THR A 151 19.71 13.62 -24.37
CA THR A 151 18.62 12.89 -23.75
C THR A 151 17.30 13.50 -24.21
N PHE A 152 16.35 12.67 -24.67
CA PHE A 152 15.00 13.09 -25.02
C PHE A 152 14.25 13.58 -23.76
N GLN A 153 14.32 14.87 -23.44
CA GLN A 153 13.57 15.49 -22.35
C GLN A 153 12.39 16.30 -22.90
N VAL A 154 11.20 16.08 -22.33
CA VAL A 154 9.98 16.82 -22.66
C VAL A 154 9.95 18.11 -21.84
N SER A 155 10.10 19.24 -22.51
CA SER A 155 10.20 20.57 -21.91
C SER A 155 8.90 21.06 -21.25
N ASN A 156 7.74 20.56 -21.69
CA ASN A 156 6.41 20.97 -21.23
C ASN A 156 5.64 19.89 -20.46
N GLN A 157 6.34 18.91 -19.86
CA GLN A 157 5.72 17.74 -19.22
C GLN A 157 4.70 18.10 -18.12
N GLU A 158 4.96 19.16 -17.35
CA GLU A 158 4.05 19.63 -16.28
C GLU A 158 2.70 20.09 -16.85
N ALA A 159 2.71 20.89 -17.93
CA ALA A 159 1.51 21.37 -18.59
C ALA A 159 0.70 20.21 -19.21
N VAL A 160 1.37 19.24 -19.82
CA VAL A 160 0.75 18.03 -20.36
C VAL A 160 0.08 17.20 -19.25
N ASN A 161 0.78 16.98 -18.14
CA ASN A 161 0.25 16.24 -17.01
C ASN A 161 -0.96 16.94 -16.39
N LYS A 162 -0.89 18.26 -16.22
CA LYS A 162 -2.00 19.08 -15.71
C LYS A 162 -3.23 18.97 -16.61
N ARG A 163 -3.08 19.15 -17.94
CA ARG A 163 -4.18 19.02 -18.89
C ARG A 163 -4.79 17.61 -18.89
N ASN A 164 -3.98 16.57 -18.79
CA ASN A 164 -4.49 15.20 -18.71
C ASN A 164 -5.29 14.97 -17.41
N ALA A 165 -4.86 15.54 -16.28
CA ALA A 165 -5.59 15.50 -15.03
C ALA A 165 -6.94 16.26 -15.12
N GLU A 166 -6.95 17.45 -15.73
CA GLU A 166 -8.19 18.21 -16.00
C GLU A 166 -9.19 17.41 -16.83
N ARG A 167 -8.72 16.79 -17.92
CA ARG A 167 -9.55 15.92 -18.78
C ARG A 167 -10.09 14.72 -18.01
N GLN A 168 -9.26 14.07 -17.20
CA GLN A 168 -9.67 12.92 -16.40
C GLN A 168 -10.72 13.30 -15.35
N ARG A 169 -10.53 14.41 -14.63
CA ARG A 169 -11.50 14.95 -13.67
C ARG A 169 -12.83 15.28 -14.33
N PHE A 170 -12.79 15.87 -15.53
CA PHE A 170 -14.00 16.19 -16.29
C PHE A 170 -14.77 14.92 -16.71
N ILE A 171 -14.08 13.90 -17.24
CA ILE A 171 -14.71 12.62 -17.59
C ILE A 171 -15.29 11.92 -16.36
N GLU A 172 -14.57 11.92 -15.24
CA GLU A 172 -15.05 11.37 -13.98
C GLU A 172 -16.37 12.00 -13.53
N PHE A 173 -16.49 13.33 -13.61
CA PHE A 173 -17.74 14.05 -13.30
C PHE A 173 -18.92 13.53 -14.15
N HIS A 174 -18.69 13.31 -15.44
CA HIS A 174 -19.72 12.82 -16.36
C HIS A 174 -20.07 11.33 -16.13
N TYR A 175 -19.10 10.51 -15.73
CA TYR A 175 -19.34 9.14 -15.34
C TYR A 175 -20.11 9.04 -14.02
N ALA A 176 -19.84 9.94 -13.07
CA ALA A 176 -20.64 10.08 -11.85
C ALA A 176 -22.10 10.47 -12.17
N LEU A 177 -22.30 11.42 -13.11
CA LEU A 177 -23.64 11.79 -13.59
C LEU A 177 -24.38 10.60 -14.20
N GLY A 178 -23.70 9.78 -15.00
CA GLY A 178 -24.28 8.53 -15.51
C GLY A 178 -24.69 7.56 -14.41
N GLY A 179 -23.92 7.47 -13.33
CA GLY A 179 -24.28 6.75 -12.11
C GLY A 179 -25.56 7.28 -11.46
N LEU A 180 -25.69 8.61 -11.34
CA LEU A 180 -26.88 9.28 -10.80
C LEU A 180 -28.13 9.00 -11.65
N LEU A 181 -28.00 9.08 -12.98
CA LEU A 181 -29.09 8.78 -13.90
C LEU A 181 -29.50 7.30 -13.85
N THR A 182 -28.53 6.41 -13.66
CA THR A 182 -28.78 4.96 -13.50
C THR A 182 -29.51 4.69 -12.19
N TYR A 183 -29.13 5.35 -11.09
CA TYR A 183 -29.80 5.26 -9.79
C TYR A 183 -31.26 5.69 -9.85
N LYS A 184 -31.58 6.73 -10.63
CA LYS A 184 -32.94 7.23 -10.82
C LYS A 184 -33.67 6.63 -12.03
N GLU A 185 -33.12 5.55 -12.60
CA GLU A 185 -33.71 4.80 -13.73
C GLU A 185 -34.05 5.69 -14.95
N ARG A 186 -33.26 6.74 -15.18
CA ARG A 186 -33.44 7.72 -16.27
C ARG A 186 -32.89 7.19 -17.60
N TYR A 187 -33.25 5.98 -18.00
CA TYR A 187 -32.68 5.31 -19.17
C TYR A 187 -32.95 6.05 -20.49
N ALA A 188 -34.11 6.69 -20.63
CA ALA A 188 -34.42 7.52 -21.79
C ALA A 188 -33.47 8.73 -21.91
N CYS A 189 -33.09 9.34 -20.78
CA CYS A 189 -32.08 10.39 -20.75
C CYS A 189 -30.73 9.84 -21.20
N ILE A 190 -30.28 8.73 -20.60
CA ILE A 190 -29.00 8.08 -20.95
C ILE A 190 -28.94 7.76 -22.46
N LYS A 191 -30.04 7.27 -23.05
CA LYS A 191 -30.13 7.05 -24.50
C LYS A 191 -29.82 8.31 -25.31
N ARG A 192 -30.37 9.46 -24.90
CA ARG A 192 -30.11 10.75 -25.57
C ARG A 192 -28.62 11.12 -25.46
N LEU A 193 -28.01 10.93 -24.29
CA LEU A 193 -26.57 11.17 -24.08
C LEU A 193 -25.70 10.26 -24.98
N PHE A 194 -26.06 8.98 -25.09
CA PHE A 194 -25.37 7.99 -25.94
C PHE A 194 -25.46 8.28 -27.44
N SER A 195 -26.49 9.02 -27.85
CA SER A 195 -26.79 9.32 -29.26
C SER A 195 -26.23 10.67 -29.70
N TYR A 196 -25.73 11.49 -28.77
CA TYR A 196 -25.24 12.83 -29.09
C TYR A 196 -23.84 12.80 -29.73
N THR A 197 -23.74 13.29 -30.95
CA THR A 197 -22.50 13.45 -31.72
C THR A 197 -22.60 14.68 -32.62
N GLN A 198 -21.47 15.36 -32.86
CA GLN A 198 -21.37 16.46 -33.82
C GLN A 198 -20.49 16.12 -35.05
N SER A 199 -20.02 14.88 -35.17
CA SER A 199 -19.14 14.44 -36.26
C SER A 199 -19.72 13.29 -37.08
N GLN A 200 -19.22 13.15 -38.31
CA GLN A 200 -19.40 11.99 -39.16
C GLN A 200 -18.01 11.49 -39.64
N PRO A 201 -17.57 10.28 -39.28
CA PRO A 201 -18.28 9.27 -38.47
C PRO A 201 -18.55 9.74 -37.03
N PRO A 202 -19.59 9.18 -36.36
CA PRO A 202 -19.93 9.53 -34.98
C PRO A 202 -18.76 9.36 -34.02
N LYS A 203 -18.51 10.38 -33.18
CA LYS A 203 -17.48 10.35 -32.14
C LYS A 203 -18.05 10.83 -30.81
N PHE A 204 -17.84 10.06 -29.75
CA PHE A 204 -18.50 10.26 -28.46
C PHE A 204 -17.49 10.57 -27.37
N GLU A 205 -16.94 11.78 -27.39
CA GLU A 205 -15.74 12.16 -26.61
C GLU A 205 -15.91 12.12 -25.09
N LEU A 206 -17.14 12.13 -24.58
CA LEU A 206 -17.47 12.00 -23.15
C LEU A 206 -17.78 10.56 -22.72
N LEU A 207 -17.72 9.60 -23.65
CA LEU A 207 -18.01 8.19 -23.41
C LEU A 207 -16.75 7.37 -23.70
N PRO A 208 -16.58 6.21 -23.05
CA PRO A 208 -15.41 5.38 -23.28
C PRO A 208 -15.52 4.69 -24.63
N ASP A 209 -14.39 4.65 -25.34
CA ASP A 209 -14.25 3.99 -26.64
C ASP A 209 -13.55 2.61 -26.53
N SER A 210 -13.18 2.19 -25.31
CA SER A 210 -12.51 0.91 -25.06
C SER A 210 -12.87 0.30 -23.71
N MET A 211 -12.73 -1.03 -23.60
CA MET A 211 -12.80 -1.75 -22.32
C MET A 211 -11.80 -1.24 -21.30
N PHE A 212 -10.60 -0.81 -21.74
CA PHE A 212 -9.58 -0.29 -20.83
C PHE A 212 -10.05 0.90 -20.02
N GLU A 213 -10.70 1.87 -20.65
CA GLU A 213 -11.20 3.05 -19.95
C GLU A 213 -12.30 2.68 -18.93
N ILE A 214 -13.17 1.74 -19.31
CA ILE A 214 -14.26 1.25 -18.44
C ILE A 214 -13.69 0.54 -17.22
N PHE A 215 -12.81 -0.45 -17.42
CA PHE A 215 -12.23 -1.22 -16.32
C PHE A 215 -11.34 -0.35 -15.44
N LYS A 216 -10.52 0.54 -16.03
CA LYS A 216 -9.69 1.48 -15.27
C LYS A 216 -10.56 2.33 -14.33
N PHE A 217 -11.64 2.93 -14.85
CA PHE A 217 -12.52 3.75 -14.01
C PHE A 217 -13.29 2.92 -12.98
N TYR A 218 -13.78 1.73 -13.37
CA TYR A 218 -14.44 0.81 -12.46
C TYR A 218 -13.56 0.44 -11.26
N PHE A 219 -12.30 0.07 -11.51
CA PHE A 219 -11.37 -0.31 -10.44
C PHE A 219 -10.92 0.87 -9.58
N ASP A 220 -10.80 2.07 -10.18
CA ASP A 220 -10.57 3.32 -9.44
C ASP A 220 -11.71 3.59 -8.43
N VAL A 221 -12.97 3.42 -8.84
CA VAL A 221 -14.15 3.65 -7.98
C VAL A 221 -14.32 2.56 -6.92
N ARG A 222 -13.98 1.31 -7.27
CA ARG A 222 -14.12 0.15 -6.40
C ARG A 222 -13.05 0.07 -5.29
N ASP A 223 -11.90 0.73 -5.47
CA ASP A 223 -10.70 0.58 -4.63
C ASP A 223 -11.03 0.34 -3.15
N PRO A 224 -10.76 -0.85 -2.60
CA PRO A 224 -11.18 -1.19 -1.23
C PRO A 224 -10.49 -0.34 -0.16
N TYR A 225 -9.40 0.34 -0.53
CA TYR A 225 -8.64 1.23 0.35
C TYR A 225 -9.08 2.69 0.23
N ASP A 226 -10.06 3.00 -0.63
CA ASP A 226 -10.61 4.34 -0.83
C ASP A 226 -9.55 5.41 -1.09
N ARG A 227 -8.44 5.06 -1.78
CA ARG A 227 -7.29 5.96 -1.98
C ARG A 227 -7.63 7.16 -2.86
N LYS A 228 -8.51 6.98 -3.84
CA LYS A 228 -8.88 8.01 -4.82
C LYS A 228 -10.20 8.72 -4.50
N TYR A 229 -11.22 7.96 -4.10
CA TYR A 229 -12.57 8.49 -3.83
C TYR A 229 -12.97 8.33 -2.37
N THR A 230 -12.18 8.93 -1.49
CA THR A 230 -12.55 9.08 -0.09
C THR A 230 -13.74 10.03 0.02
N TRP A 231 -14.82 9.61 0.71
CA TRP A 231 -16.04 10.40 0.89
C TRP A 231 -16.68 10.88 -0.42
N ILE A 232 -16.91 9.95 -1.35
CA ILE A 232 -17.49 10.25 -2.66
C ILE A 232 -18.86 10.97 -2.56
N SER A 233 -19.62 10.77 -1.49
CA SER A 233 -20.89 11.46 -1.23
C SER A 233 -20.75 12.96 -1.03
N ASN A 234 -19.57 13.45 -0.61
CA ASN A 234 -19.31 14.88 -0.53
C ASN A 234 -19.10 15.49 -1.92
N GLN A 235 -18.48 14.74 -2.83
CA GLN A 235 -18.20 15.18 -4.21
C GLN A 235 -19.43 15.06 -5.10
N TYR A 236 -20.14 13.92 -4.99
CA TYR A 236 -21.27 13.56 -5.83
C TYR A 236 -22.47 13.12 -4.99
N PRO A 237 -23.08 14.01 -4.19
CA PRO A 237 -24.23 13.66 -3.38
C PRO A 237 -25.40 13.20 -4.27
N PHE A 238 -25.93 12.01 -3.99
CA PHE A 238 -27.16 11.52 -4.61
C PHE A 238 -28.36 11.94 -3.73
N PRO A 239 -29.52 12.25 -4.34
CA PRO A 239 -30.71 12.62 -3.58
C PRO A 239 -31.20 11.44 -2.74
N GLU A 240 -31.86 11.73 -1.61
CA GLU A 240 -32.45 10.74 -0.69
C GLU A 240 -31.43 9.80 0.00
N LEU A 241 -30.13 10.06 -0.11
CA LEU A 241 -29.09 9.35 0.64
C LEU A 241 -28.53 10.21 1.77
N SER A 242 -28.32 9.60 2.93
CA SER A 242 -27.71 10.25 4.09
C SER A 242 -26.90 9.26 4.92
N GLY A 243 -25.85 9.74 5.58
CA GLY A 243 -25.02 8.95 6.49
C GLY A 243 -23.96 8.09 5.79
N LEU A 244 -23.26 7.26 6.57
CA LEU A 244 -22.08 6.50 6.12
C LEU A 244 -22.35 5.52 4.96
N ASN A 245 -23.59 5.04 4.81
CA ASN A 245 -23.95 4.13 3.72
C ASN A 245 -24.09 4.84 2.36
N ALA A 246 -24.17 6.17 2.33
CA ALA A 246 -24.33 6.93 1.08
C ALA A 246 -23.16 6.67 0.12
N ASP A 247 -21.93 6.64 0.62
CA ASP A 247 -20.73 6.39 -0.20
C ASP A 247 -20.80 5.05 -0.93
N TYR A 248 -21.16 3.98 -0.23
CA TYR A 248 -21.25 2.64 -0.81
C TYR A 248 -22.32 2.56 -1.91
N VAL A 249 -23.49 3.17 -1.66
CA VAL A 249 -24.58 3.20 -2.61
C VAL A 249 -24.20 4.01 -3.86
N ILE A 250 -23.59 5.18 -3.69
CA ILE A 250 -23.12 6.02 -4.80
C ILE A 250 -22.08 5.27 -5.64
N LYS A 251 -21.05 4.68 -5.01
CA LYS A 251 -20.04 3.86 -5.72
C LYS A 251 -20.69 2.72 -6.49
N LYS A 252 -21.65 2.00 -5.87
CA LYS A 252 -22.40 0.93 -6.54
C LYS A 252 -23.07 1.42 -7.82
N TRP A 253 -23.76 2.56 -7.79
CA TRP A 253 -24.49 3.06 -8.95
C TRP A 253 -23.59 3.63 -10.04
N ILE A 254 -22.47 4.25 -9.67
CA ILE A 254 -21.42 4.63 -10.64
C ILE A 254 -20.83 3.38 -11.31
N MET A 255 -20.50 2.34 -10.55
CA MET A 255 -20.06 1.05 -11.09
C MET A 255 -21.14 0.37 -11.94
N SER A 256 -22.41 0.51 -11.55
CA SER A 256 -23.55 0.01 -12.32
C SER A 256 -23.67 0.70 -13.68
N TYR A 257 -23.40 2.01 -13.74
CA TYR A 257 -23.31 2.73 -15.00
C TYR A 257 -22.11 2.27 -15.87
N MET A 258 -20.96 1.93 -15.26
CA MET A 258 -19.85 1.31 -16.00
C MET A 258 -20.24 -0.01 -16.65
N ALA A 259 -21.11 -0.81 -16.01
CA ALA A 259 -21.66 -2.03 -16.62
C ALA A 259 -22.58 -1.73 -17.82
N ILE A 260 -23.33 -0.62 -17.80
CA ILE A 260 -24.10 -0.17 -18.97
C ILE A 260 -23.15 0.29 -20.09
N LEU A 261 -22.10 1.03 -19.78
CA LEU A 261 -21.08 1.47 -20.74
C LEU A 261 -20.31 0.29 -21.35
N PHE A 262 -20.10 -0.78 -20.59
CA PHE A 262 -19.56 -2.04 -21.06
C PHE A 262 -20.47 -2.68 -22.11
N LEU A 263 -21.78 -2.77 -21.84
CA LEU A 263 -22.75 -3.28 -22.83
C LEU A 263 -22.81 -2.38 -24.08
N ARG A 264 -22.69 -1.05 -23.91
CA ARG A 264 -22.63 -0.10 -25.03
C ARG A 264 -21.49 -0.42 -26.01
N GLN A 265 -20.34 -0.94 -25.55
CA GLN A 265 -19.22 -1.28 -26.44
C GLN A 265 -19.62 -2.27 -27.55
N TYR A 266 -20.64 -3.11 -27.33
CA TYR A 266 -21.14 -4.06 -28.33
C TYR A 266 -21.86 -3.39 -29.49
N ALA A 267 -22.45 -2.20 -29.25
CA ALA A 267 -23.15 -1.39 -30.25
C ALA A 267 -22.20 -0.49 -31.07
N ILE A 268 -20.95 -0.34 -30.63
CA ILE A 268 -19.97 0.50 -31.33
C ILE A 268 -19.52 -0.20 -32.62
N ILE A 269 -19.62 0.53 -33.74
CA ILE A 269 -19.14 0.09 -35.05
C ILE A 269 -17.75 0.71 -35.27
N PRO A 270 -16.67 -0.09 -35.32
CA PRO A 270 -15.33 0.40 -35.63
C PRO A 270 -15.26 1.02 -37.02
N TYR A 271 -14.81 2.26 -37.11
CA TYR A 271 -14.52 2.94 -38.39
C TYR A 271 -13.02 3.07 -38.66
N LEU A 272 -12.17 2.86 -37.64
CA LEU A 272 -10.71 2.76 -37.76
C LEU A 272 -10.25 1.33 -37.45
N ILE A 273 -9.21 0.85 -38.13
CA ILE A 273 -8.61 -0.48 -37.89
C ILE A 273 -8.04 -0.60 -36.46
N THR A 274 -7.61 0.53 -35.89
CA THR A 274 -7.08 0.62 -34.52
C THR A 274 -8.17 0.60 -33.46
N MET A 275 -9.43 0.80 -33.83
CA MET A 275 -10.55 0.90 -32.90
C MET A 275 -11.08 -0.51 -32.59
N ARG A 276 -10.79 -0.99 -31.39
CA ARG A 276 -11.16 -2.33 -30.94
C ARG A 276 -11.91 -2.25 -29.60
N PRO A 277 -13.22 -1.95 -29.64
CA PRO A 277 -14.02 -1.70 -28.42
C PRO A 277 -14.11 -2.90 -27.48
N LEU A 278 -13.91 -4.12 -27.99
CA LEU A 278 -14.00 -5.38 -27.24
C LEU A 278 -12.62 -6.05 -27.03
N ASP A 279 -11.50 -5.34 -27.22
CA ASP A 279 -10.20 -5.88 -26.83
C ASP A 279 -10.10 -5.94 -25.30
N PHE A 280 -9.41 -6.97 -24.78
CA PHE A 280 -9.13 -7.03 -23.35
C PHE A 280 -8.26 -5.84 -22.93
N PRO A 281 -8.50 -5.26 -21.75
CA PRO A 281 -7.62 -4.25 -21.22
C PRO A 281 -6.22 -4.87 -20.94
N PRO A 282 -5.15 -4.06 -21.00
CA PRO A 282 -3.81 -4.52 -20.62
C PRO A 282 -3.82 -5.07 -19.19
N ILE A 283 -3.08 -6.16 -18.98
CA ILE A 283 -2.91 -6.77 -17.67
C ILE A 283 -2.09 -5.79 -16.79
N PRO A 284 -2.53 -5.55 -15.54
CA PRO A 284 -1.78 -4.72 -14.60
C PRO A 284 -0.33 -5.18 -14.37
N ARG A 285 0.54 -4.24 -13.98
CA ARG A 285 1.98 -4.53 -13.81
C ARG A 285 2.33 -5.15 -12.46
N THR A 286 1.54 -4.88 -11.42
CA THR A 286 1.85 -5.30 -10.04
C THR A 286 0.97 -6.47 -9.60
N GLN A 287 1.50 -7.35 -8.74
CA GLN A 287 0.71 -8.49 -8.22
C GLN A 287 -0.53 -8.04 -7.47
N GLY A 288 -0.39 -7.03 -6.60
CA GLY A 288 -1.51 -6.48 -5.84
C GLY A 288 -2.62 -5.94 -6.74
N GLU A 289 -2.29 -5.24 -7.82
CA GLU A 289 -3.29 -4.71 -8.76
C GLU A 289 -3.98 -5.84 -9.55
N ILE A 290 -3.24 -6.86 -10.02
CA ILE A 290 -3.84 -8.03 -10.67
C ILE A 290 -4.84 -8.72 -9.72
N LYS A 291 -4.45 -8.91 -8.46
CA LYS A 291 -5.33 -9.53 -7.44
C LYS A 291 -6.57 -8.68 -7.16
N GLN A 292 -6.40 -7.37 -7.04
CA GLN A 292 -7.51 -6.42 -6.90
C GLN A 292 -8.49 -6.52 -8.08
N TRP A 293 -7.96 -6.67 -9.31
CA TRP A 293 -8.78 -6.82 -10.50
C TRP A 293 -9.58 -8.13 -10.49
N ILE A 294 -8.92 -9.27 -10.23
CA ILE A 294 -9.56 -10.59 -10.10
C ILE A 294 -10.72 -10.54 -9.08
N ASN A 295 -10.46 -9.97 -7.89
CA ASN A 295 -11.45 -9.86 -6.81
C ASN A 295 -12.62 -8.91 -7.14
N GLY A 296 -12.44 -7.97 -8.07
CA GLY A 296 -13.49 -7.05 -8.49
C GLY A 296 -14.36 -7.57 -9.62
N LEU A 297 -13.82 -8.40 -10.51
CA LEU A 297 -14.56 -8.87 -11.69
C LEU A 297 -15.83 -9.67 -11.34
N ASP A 298 -15.88 -10.37 -10.21
CA ASP A 298 -17.10 -11.09 -9.80
C ASP A 298 -18.26 -10.14 -9.52
N PHE A 299 -17.99 -9.01 -8.87
CA PHE A 299 -19.01 -7.99 -8.63
C PHE A 299 -19.41 -7.29 -9.93
N PHE A 300 -18.44 -7.00 -10.81
CA PHE A 300 -18.73 -6.42 -12.12
C PHE A 300 -19.62 -7.35 -12.98
N LYS A 301 -19.29 -8.65 -13.02
CA LYS A 301 -20.10 -9.69 -13.68
C LYS A 301 -21.53 -9.70 -13.17
N LYS A 302 -21.72 -9.58 -11.85
CA LYS A 302 -23.06 -9.49 -11.26
C LYS A 302 -23.83 -8.26 -11.77
N LEU A 303 -23.22 -7.08 -11.79
CA LEU A 303 -23.85 -5.86 -12.32
C LEU A 303 -24.23 -5.99 -13.81
N VAL A 304 -23.34 -6.56 -14.63
CA VAL A 304 -23.62 -6.81 -16.05
C VAL A 304 -24.77 -7.81 -16.22
N SER A 305 -24.80 -8.87 -15.40
CA SER A 305 -25.88 -9.85 -15.39
C SER A 305 -27.23 -9.22 -15.00
N GLU A 306 -27.25 -8.34 -14.00
CA GLU A 306 -28.47 -7.62 -13.58
C GLU A 306 -29.02 -6.76 -14.74
N HIS A 307 -28.16 -6.05 -15.47
CA HIS A 307 -28.58 -5.21 -16.60
C HIS A 307 -29.04 -6.01 -17.83
N ILE A 308 -28.38 -7.14 -18.12
CA ILE A 308 -28.82 -8.03 -19.21
C ILE A 308 -30.23 -8.59 -18.95
N GLN A 309 -30.57 -8.86 -17.68
CA GLN A 309 -31.89 -9.33 -17.30
C GLN A 309 -32.95 -8.22 -17.34
N ASN A 310 -32.54 -6.95 -17.28
CA ASN A 310 -33.43 -5.80 -17.34
C ASN A 310 -33.86 -5.49 -18.79
N LYS A 311 -34.95 -6.12 -19.22
CA LYS A 311 -35.52 -5.94 -20.57
C LYS A 311 -35.93 -4.50 -20.88
N ASP A 312 -36.37 -3.73 -19.90
CA ASP A 312 -36.81 -2.34 -20.10
C ASP A 312 -35.61 -1.43 -20.40
N LEU A 313 -34.55 -1.55 -19.61
CA LEU A 313 -33.28 -0.86 -19.83
C LEU A 313 -32.71 -1.17 -21.21
N LEU A 314 -32.59 -2.46 -21.56
CA LEU A 314 -31.98 -2.88 -22.83
C LEU A 314 -32.77 -2.34 -24.03
N LYS A 315 -34.10 -2.45 -24.01
CA LYS A 315 -34.94 -1.89 -25.08
C LYS A 315 -34.83 -0.38 -25.16
N THR A 316 -34.86 0.31 -24.02
CA THR A 316 -34.79 1.77 -23.99
C THR A 316 -33.46 2.27 -24.56
N LEU A 317 -32.34 1.60 -24.23
CA LEU A 317 -31.01 1.93 -24.71
C LEU A 317 -30.67 1.37 -26.11
N ASN A 318 -31.58 0.62 -26.74
CA ASN A 318 -31.35 -0.11 -28.00
C ASN A 318 -30.19 -1.13 -27.92
N LEU A 319 -30.09 -1.86 -26.81
CA LEU A 319 -29.08 -2.88 -26.52
C LEU A 319 -29.67 -4.30 -26.40
N ASP A 320 -30.96 -4.48 -26.71
CA ASP A 320 -31.67 -5.76 -26.63
C ASP A 320 -31.23 -6.77 -27.71
N PHE A 321 -30.46 -6.33 -28.71
CA PHE A 321 -29.82 -7.20 -29.69
C PHE A 321 -28.70 -8.07 -29.09
N ILE A 322 -28.19 -7.76 -27.89
CA ILE A 322 -27.09 -8.49 -27.25
C ILE A 322 -27.64 -9.82 -26.70
N THR A 323 -27.81 -10.79 -27.59
CA THR A 323 -28.18 -12.18 -27.25
C THR A 323 -27.00 -13.12 -27.50
N PRO A 324 -27.01 -14.33 -26.89
CA PRO A 324 -26.00 -15.35 -27.20
C PRO A 324 -25.89 -15.66 -28.70
N GLU A 325 -27.02 -15.74 -29.40
CA GLU A 325 -27.09 -16.04 -30.84
C GLU A 325 -26.44 -14.94 -31.66
N TRP A 326 -26.79 -13.67 -31.41
CA TRP A 326 -26.20 -12.53 -32.10
C TRP A 326 -24.69 -12.45 -31.87
N CYS A 327 -24.22 -12.75 -30.65
CA CYS A 327 -22.80 -12.78 -30.33
C CYS A 327 -22.04 -13.82 -31.17
N ILE A 328 -22.61 -15.03 -31.31
CA ILE A 328 -22.03 -16.10 -32.14
C ILE A 328 -21.97 -15.68 -33.61
N GLU A 329 -23.07 -15.15 -34.16
CA GLU A 329 -23.14 -14.71 -35.56
C GLU A 329 -22.13 -13.59 -35.88
N ASN A 330 -21.88 -12.69 -34.93
CA ASN A 330 -20.98 -11.56 -35.10
C ASN A 330 -19.54 -11.83 -34.61
N GLN A 331 -19.22 -13.07 -34.24
CA GLN A 331 -17.91 -13.47 -33.71
C GLN A 331 -17.46 -12.62 -32.51
N LYS A 332 -18.42 -12.22 -31.66
CA LYS A 332 -18.18 -11.44 -30.44
C LYS A 332 -18.39 -12.33 -29.21
N PRO A 333 -17.57 -12.22 -28.17
CA PRO A 333 -17.79 -12.96 -26.94
C PRO A 333 -19.04 -12.44 -26.23
N TYR A 334 -19.89 -13.33 -25.74
CA TYR A 334 -21.02 -12.93 -24.89
C TYR A 334 -20.52 -12.16 -23.65
N PRO A 335 -21.15 -11.05 -23.22
CA PRO A 335 -20.75 -10.22 -22.08
C PRO A 335 -20.21 -10.96 -20.86
N ILE A 336 -20.90 -12.00 -20.42
CA ILE A 336 -20.52 -12.76 -19.22
C ILE A 336 -19.26 -13.59 -19.49
N ASN A 337 -19.18 -14.24 -20.65
CA ASN A 337 -18.02 -15.04 -21.06
C ASN A 337 -16.79 -14.16 -21.29
N PHE A 338 -16.96 -12.92 -21.76
CA PHE A 338 -15.88 -11.95 -21.86
C PHE A 338 -15.24 -11.71 -20.49
N ILE A 339 -16.06 -11.45 -19.47
CA ILE A 339 -15.57 -11.16 -18.11
C ILE A 339 -14.90 -12.40 -17.49
N GLU A 340 -15.46 -13.59 -17.70
CA GLU A 340 -14.85 -14.85 -17.24
C GLU A 340 -13.50 -15.11 -17.91
N THR A 341 -13.43 -14.97 -19.24
CA THR A 341 -12.18 -15.14 -20.00
C THR A 341 -11.13 -14.12 -19.54
N PHE A 342 -11.55 -12.87 -19.34
CA PHE A 342 -10.65 -11.85 -18.83
C PHE A 342 -10.12 -12.18 -17.42
N LYS A 343 -11.01 -12.66 -16.53
CA LYS A 343 -10.62 -13.11 -15.19
C LYS A 343 -9.61 -14.26 -15.25
N SER A 344 -9.84 -15.27 -16.10
CA SER A 344 -8.90 -16.39 -16.27
C SER A 344 -7.56 -15.93 -16.85
N ASN A 345 -7.54 -14.95 -17.76
CA ASN A 345 -6.29 -14.36 -18.25
C ASN A 345 -5.50 -13.67 -17.13
N LEU A 346 -6.19 -12.94 -16.23
CA LEU A 346 -5.57 -12.33 -15.06
C LEU A 346 -5.07 -13.38 -14.05
N GLU A 347 -5.84 -14.44 -13.78
CA GLU A 347 -5.44 -15.53 -12.90
C GLU A 347 -4.18 -16.24 -13.43
N ASN A 348 -4.15 -16.57 -14.72
CA ASN A 348 -2.98 -17.16 -15.36
C ASN A 348 -1.75 -16.25 -15.28
N ALA A 349 -1.93 -14.95 -15.52
CA ALA A 349 -0.85 -13.96 -15.40
C ALA A 349 -0.37 -13.81 -13.95
N TYR A 350 -1.28 -13.81 -12.98
CA TYR A 350 -0.96 -13.78 -11.55
C TYR A 350 -0.10 -14.99 -11.15
N HIS A 351 -0.53 -16.21 -11.50
CA HIS A 351 0.24 -17.42 -11.23
C HIS A 351 1.60 -17.43 -11.93
N THR A 352 1.67 -16.97 -13.17
CA THR A 352 2.93 -16.90 -13.92
C THR A 352 3.89 -15.90 -13.29
N ASN A 353 3.41 -14.71 -12.96
CA ASN A 353 4.23 -13.66 -12.37
C ASN A 353 4.76 -14.03 -10.98
N ALA A 354 3.95 -14.69 -10.14
CA ALA A 354 4.43 -15.20 -8.84
C ALA A 354 5.67 -16.10 -8.97
N LEU A 355 5.81 -16.81 -10.10
CA LEU A 355 6.97 -17.65 -10.40
C LEU A 355 8.12 -16.88 -11.06
N THR A 356 7.83 -15.94 -11.96
CA THR A 356 8.83 -15.33 -12.85
C THR A 356 9.36 -13.97 -12.39
N LEU A 357 8.70 -13.30 -11.43
CA LEU A 357 9.14 -11.97 -10.98
C LEU A 357 10.59 -12.02 -10.48
N PRO A 358 11.45 -11.08 -10.90
CA PRO A 358 12.83 -11.07 -10.44
C PRO A 358 12.91 -10.65 -8.97
N ILE A 359 13.93 -11.16 -8.30
CA ILE A 359 14.34 -10.70 -6.97
C ILE A 359 14.91 -9.28 -7.09
N SER A 360 14.46 -8.38 -6.22
CA SER A 360 14.94 -7.01 -6.10
C SER A 360 16.34 -6.98 -5.47
N GLU A 361 17.31 -6.45 -6.19
CA GLU A 361 18.67 -6.21 -5.67
C GLU A 361 18.68 -5.26 -4.48
N LYS A 362 17.77 -4.28 -4.48
CA LYS A 362 17.60 -3.33 -3.38
C LYS A 362 17.20 -4.05 -2.09
N LYS A 363 16.18 -4.92 -2.16
CA LYS A 363 15.72 -5.69 -0.99
C LYS A 363 16.73 -6.72 -0.51
N VAL A 364 17.50 -7.32 -1.42
CA VAL A 364 18.64 -8.17 -1.04
C VAL A 364 19.69 -7.36 -0.27
N THR A 365 19.99 -6.14 -0.71
CA THR A 365 20.94 -5.25 -0.02
C THR A 365 20.44 -4.83 1.36
N GLU A 366 19.13 -4.57 1.51
CA GLU A 366 18.49 -4.30 2.80
C GLU A 366 18.67 -5.48 3.77
N PHE A 367 18.36 -6.70 3.32
CA PHE A 367 18.59 -7.94 4.08
C PHE A 367 20.07 -8.13 4.48
N GLU A 368 21.00 -7.92 3.54
CA GLU A 368 22.44 -8.03 3.81
C GLU A 368 22.90 -7.00 4.85
N THR A 369 22.42 -5.76 4.76
CA THR A 369 22.78 -4.66 5.66
C THR A 369 22.22 -4.89 7.06
N ALA A 370 20.93 -5.23 7.16
CA ALA A 370 20.28 -5.56 8.42
C ALA A 370 20.95 -6.77 9.10
N THR A 371 21.29 -7.79 8.31
CA THR A 371 22.02 -8.97 8.80
C THR A 371 23.40 -8.60 9.33
N LYS A 372 24.18 -7.83 8.57
CA LYS A 372 25.51 -7.39 8.97
C LYS A 372 25.46 -6.69 10.32
N VAL A 373 24.64 -5.64 10.43
CA VAL A 373 24.52 -4.82 11.64
C VAL A 373 24.11 -5.69 12.84
N THR A 374 23.07 -6.51 12.67
CA THR A 374 22.51 -7.30 13.77
C THR A 374 23.49 -8.35 14.29
N VAL A 375 24.18 -9.06 13.39
CA VAL A 375 25.11 -10.15 13.76
C VAL A 375 26.45 -9.60 14.24
N GLU A 376 26.97 -8.52 13.64
CA GLU A 376 28.19 -7.86 14.13
C GLU A 376 27.98 -7.34 15.56
N LEU A 377 26.86 -6.68 15.85
CA LEU A 377 26.51 -6.24 17.21
C LEU A 377 26.41 -7.42 18.18
N ALA A 378 25.88 -8.56 17.74
CA ALA A 378 25.80 -9.76 18.57
C ALA A 378 27.20 -10.31 18.92
N ILE A 379 28.13 -10.35 17.95
CA ILE A 379 29.52 -10.78 18.19
C ILE A 379 30.31 -9.75 18.99
N GLU A 380 30.06 -8.46 18.80
CA GLU A 380 30.69 -7.37 19.55
C GLU A 380 30.34 -7.48 21.05
N LYS A 381 29.08 -7.78 21.37
CA LYS A 381 28.62 -8.03 22.74
C LYS A 381 29.36 -9.19 23.42
N LEU A 382 29.91 -10.14 22.66
CA LEU A 382 30.70 -11.25 23.20
C LEU A 382 32.16 -10.88 23.49
N GLN A 383 32.68 -9.77 22.95
CA GLN A 383 34.09 -9.40 23.12
C GLN A 383 34.55 -9.21 24.57
N PRO A 384 33.74 -8.66 25.50
CA PRO A 384 34.16 -8.50 26.90
C PRO A 384 34.53 -9.82 27.60
N ILE A 385 33.95 -10.94 27.15
CA ILE A 385 34.23 -12.28 27.69
C ILE A 385 35.16 -13.10 26.79
N ASN A 386 35.77 -12.48 25.77
CA ASN A 386 36.73 -13.11 24.90
C ASN A 386 38.13 -13.02 25.52
N ASN A 387 38.74 -14.16 25.78
CA ASN A 387 40.08 -14.23 26.36
C ASN A 387 41.13 -13.75 25.34
N PRO A 388 41.97 -12.76 25.69
CA PRO A 388 43.01 -12.27 24.80
C PRO A 388 44.15 -13.28 24.62
N ALA A 389 44.36 -14.19 25.58
CA ALA A 389 45.41 -15.19 25.49
C ALA A 389 44.92 -16.41 24.68
N PRO A 390 45.65 -16.83 23.62
CA PRO A 390 45.22 -17.95 22.79
C PRO A 390 45.31 -19.28 23.54
N ILE A 391 44.23 -20.06 23.46
CA ILE A 391 44.11 -21.41 24.02
C ILE A 391 44.61 -22.43 22.99
N GLN A 392 45.58 -23.24 23.40
CA GLN A 392 46.19 -24.31 22.61
C GLN A 392 45.18 -25.44 22.35
N ASP A 393 45.18 -26.01 21.15
CA ASP A 393 44.19 -27.01 20.72
C ASP A 393 44.21 -28.29 21.57
N GLY A 394 45.40 -28.78 21.94
CA GLY A 394 45.56 -30.06 22.62
C GLY A 394 44.88 -30.18 23.99
N ASN A 395 44.59 -29.05 24.64
CA ASN A 395 43.92 -29.00 25.95
C ASN A 395 42.67 -28.12 25.93
N SER A 396 41.89 -28.20 24.85
CA SER A 396 40.68 -27.42 24.69
C SER A 396 39.46 -28.24 24.30
N ASP A 397 38.30 -27.74 24.70
CA ASP A 397 37.00 -28.14 24.19
C ASP A 397 36.50 -27.03 23.27
N LYS A 398 35.80 -27.41 22.20
CA LYS A 398 35.32 -26.51 21.15
C LYS A 398 33.82 -26.67 20.96
N TRP A 399 33.12 -25.55 20.93
CA TRP A 399 31.70 -25.48 20.60
C TRP A 399 31.49 -24.55 19.43
N TYR A 400 30.54 -24.88 18.57
CA TYR A 400 30.23 -24.10 17.39
C TYR A 400 28.76 -23.69 17.43
N VAL A 401 28.52 -22.40 17.27
CA VAL A 401 27.20 -21.86 16.97
C VAL A 401 27.20 -21.44 15.52
N ASN A 402 26.33 -22.07 14.73
CA ASN A 402 26.25 -21.86 13.29
C ASN A 402 25.09 -20.92 12.94
N GLY A 403 25.17 -20.35 11.74
CA GLY A 403 24.07 -19.57 11.16
C GLY A 403 22.85 -20.43 10.79
N GLN A 404 21.85 -19.81 10.18
CA GLN A 404 20.55 -20.40 9.91
C GLN A 404 20.05 -20.11 8.50
N LYS A 405 19.17 -20.98 8.01
CA LYS A 405 18.46 -20.82 6.74
C LYS A 405 16.97 -20.82 6.98
N MET A 406 16.23 -20.11 6.13
CA MET A 406 14.78 -20.01 6.21
C MET A 406 14.16 -19.86 4.82
N LEU A 407 13.02 -20.51 4.62
CA LEU A 407 12.17 -20.28 3.46
C LEU A 407 11.25 -19.10 3.72
N GLN A 408 11.20 -18.17 2.77
CA GLN A 408 10.29 -17.04 2.81
C GLN A 408 9.54 -16.94 1.48
N ASP A 409 8.37 -16.32 1.50
CA ASP A 409 7.63 -16.00 0.27
C ASP A 409 8.50 -15.12 -0.65
N LYS A 410 8.59 -15.50 -1.92
CA LYS A 410 9.32 -14.74 -2.94
C LYS A 410 8.77 -13.33 -3.10
N ASP A 411 7.46 -13.14 -2.89
CA ASP A 411 6.80 -11.85 -2.95
C ASP A 411 7.52 -10.80 -2.08
N ALA A 412 7.99 -11.20 -0.89
CA ALA A 412 8.72 -10.35 0.05
C ALA A 412 9.96 -9.69 -0.54
N PHE A 413 10.60 -10.32 -1.54
CA PHE A 413 11.82 -9.85 -2.18
C PHE A 413 11.60 -9.28 -3.59
N THR A 414 10.36 -9.00 -4.01
CA THR A 414 10.07 -8.32 -5.28
C THR A 414 9.94 -6.79 -5.12
N GLU A 415 10.12 -6.01 -6.20
CA GLU A 415 9.99 -4.54 -6.19
C GLU A 415 8.57 -4.05 -5.82
N ASN A 416 7.55 -4.74 -6.29
CA ASN A 416 6.14 -4.40 -6.07
C ASN A 416 5.40 -5.61 -5.51
N PRO A 417 5.61 -5.92 -4.21
CA PRO A 417 5.00 -7.08 -3.60
C PRO A 417 3.47 -6.94 -3.56
N GLU A 418 2.76 -8.07 -3.52
CA GLU A 418 1.32 -8.09 -3.30
C GLU A 418 0.96 -7.46 -1.94
N VAL A 419 1.74 -7.79 -0.91
CA VAL A 419 1.53 -7.30 0.45
C VAL A 419 2.82 -6.71 1.03
N HIS A 420 2.68 -5.81 2.00
CA HIS A 420 3.84 -5.36 2.76
C HIS A 420 4.31 -6.46 3.71
N HIS A 421 5.55 -6.92 3.52
CA HIS A 421 6.21 -7.89 4.39
C HIS A 421 7.06 -7.14 5.43
N MET A 422 6.59 -7.07 6.66
CA MET A 422 7.34 -6.45 7.76
C MET A 422 8.53 -7.33 8.17
N GLU A 423 9.66 -6.71 8.52
CA GLU A 423 10.89 -7.39 9.03
C GLU A 423 11.44 -8.51 8.13
N PHE A 424 11.14 -8.47 6.83
CA PHE A 424 11.62 -9.45 5.86
C PHE A 424 13.16 -9.50 5.80
N ASP A 425 13.80 -8.38 6.10
CA ASP A 425 15.24 -8.14 6.07
C ASP A 425 15.95 -8.49 7.39
N SER A 426 15.26 -8.38 8.54
CA SER A 426 15.89 -8.48 9.87
C SER A 426 15.50 -9.74 10.65
N PHE A 427 14.39 -10.39 10.34
CA PHE A 427 13.86 -11.50 11.14
C PHE A 427 14.88 -12.64 11.31
N LEU A 428 15.43 -13.16 10.20
CA LEU A 428 16.40 -14.27 10.25
C LEU A 428 17.68 -13.87 11.00
N ALA A 429 18.13 -12.63 10.86
CA ALA A 429 19.30 -12.12 11.57
C ALA A 429 19.07 -12.06 13.09
N SER A 430 17.84 -11.70 13.52
CA SER A 430 17.47 -11.72 14.93
C SER A 430 17.46 -13.14 15.51
N VAL A 431 17.03 -14.14 14.73
CA VAL A 431 17.10 -15.55 15.12
C VAL A 431 18.56 -16.01 15.29
N VAL A 432 19.45 -15.66 14.36
CA VAL A 432 20.88 -15.99 14.46
C VAL A 432 21.52 -15.30 15.67
N SER A 433 21.21 -14.02 15.90
CA SER A 433 21.68 -13.25 17.07
C SER A 433 21.24 -13.91 18.38
N ARG A 434 19.98 -14.35 18.46
CA ARG A 434 19.45 -15.10 19.59
C ARG A 434 20.18 -16.44 19.76
N SER A 435 20.43 -17.17 18.68
CA SER A 435 21.17 -18.45 18.73
C SER A 435 22.59 -18.28 19.28
N LEU A 436 23.28 -17.18 18.95
CA LEU A 436 24.60 -16.85 19.54
C LEU A 436 24.51 -16.66 21.06
N ASN A 437 23.50 -15.96 21.53
CA ASN A 437 23.29 -15.73 22.96
C ASN A 437 22.85 -17.01 23.71
N ASP A 438 21.95 -17.79 23.12
CA ASP A 438 21.49 -19.05 23.69
C ASP A 438 22.63 -20.08 23.74
N GLY A 439 23.42 -20.18 22.67
CA GLY A 439 24.60 -21.01 22.60
C GLY A 439 25.67 -20.61 23.61
N LEU A 440 25.89 -19.31 23.84
CA LEU A 440 26.77 -18.84 24.90
C LEU A 440 26.32 -19.37 26.27
N GLY A 441 25.03 -19.18 26.61
CA GLY A 441 24.47 -19.65 27.87
C GLY A 441 24.61 -21.17 28.05
N GLU A 442 24.36 -21.96 27.00
CA GLU A 442 24.57 -23.41 27.01
C GLU A 442 26.01 -23.81 27.32
N ILE A 443 26.98 -23.10 26.76
CA ILE A 443 28.40 -23.39 26.97
C ILE A 443 28.80 -23.12 28.42
N PHE A 444 28.36 -22.00 29.01
CA PHE A 444 28.58 -21.72 30.44
C PHE A 444 27.93 -22.78 31.33
N LEU A 445 26.71 -23.21 31.02
CA LEU A 445 26.02 -24.26 31.76
C LEU A 445 26.78 -25.60 31.71
N ARG A 446 27.33 -25.96 30.54
CA ARG A 446 28.10 -27.20 30.36
C ARG A 446 29.45 -27.17 31.08
N LYS A 447 30.10 -26.01 31.18
CA LYS A 447 31.39 -25.84 31.86
C LYS A 447 31.30 -25.65 33.36
N ARG A 448 30.11 -25.45 33.88
CA ARG A 448 29.86 -25.34 35.32
C ARG A 448 30.42 -26.54 36.08
N SER A 449 31.31 -26.29 37.02
CA SER A 449 31.83 -27.29 37.95
C SER A 449 30.95 -27.43 39.20
N LYS A 450 30.37 -26.33 39.69
CA LYS A 450 29.49 -26.31 40.87
C LYS A 450 28.32 -25.35 40.68
N SER A 451 27.20 -25.64 41.33
CA SER A 451 26.00 -24.80 41.30
C SER A 451 25.46 -24.60 42.72
N TYR A 452 25.08 -23.37 43.04
CA TYR A 452 24.36 -23.02 44.26
C TYR A 452 23.04 -22.35 43.90
N LEU A 453 21.96 -22.73 44.58
CA LEU A 453 20.63 -22.16 44.44
C LEU A 453 20.34 -21.33 45.68
N LEU A 454 20.26 -20.01 45.54
CA LEU A 454 20.21 -19.10 46.69
C LEU A 454 18.92 -18.30 46.69
N LYS A 455 18.36 -18.09 47.89
CA LYS A 455 17.26 -17.16 48.08
C LYS A 455 17.71 -15.74 47.76
N LEU A 456 16.73 -14.88 47.42
CA LEU A 456 16.96 -13.48 47.07
C LEU A 456 17.79 -12.74 48.14
N GLU A 457 17.45 -12.94 49.41
CA GLU A 457 18.09 -12.33 50.59
C GLU A 457 19.57 -12.73 50.74
N ASP A 458 19.88 -13.97 50.39
CA ASP A 458 21.19 -14.60 50.58
C ASP A 458 22.07 -14.52 49.32
N PHE A 459 21.54 -14.00 48.20
CA PHE A 459 22.15 -14.17 46.89
C PHE A 459 23.57 -13.55 46.78
N PHE A 460 23.73 -12.29 47.16
CA PHE A 460 25.02 -11.60 47.15
C PHE A 460 25.88 -11.92 48.39
N GLN A 461 25.27 -12.24 49.53
CA GLN A 461 26.02 -12.77 50.68
C GLN A 461 26.70 -14.10 50.33
N GLY A 462 26.05 -14.92 49.51
CA GLY A 462 26.63 -16.13 48.95
C GLY A 462 27.76 -15.86 47.97
N MET A 463 27.68 -14.78 47.19
CA MET A 463 28.80 -14.31 46.35
C MET A 463 30.03 -13.96 47.19
N ASP A 464 29.86 -13.29 48.34
CA ASP A 464 30.97 -12.94 49.22
C ASP A 464 31.68 -14.18 49.79
N LYS A 465 30.94 -15.26 50.07
CA LYS A 465 31.49 -16.54 50.55
C LYS A 465 32.39 -17.25 49.54
N LEU A 466 32.27 -16.93 48.24
CA LEU A 466 33.18 -17.45 47.22
C LEU A 466 34.61 -16.89 47.35
N ALA A 467 34.80 -15.83 48.14
CA ALA A 467 36.09 -15.15 48.38
C ALA A 467 36.82 -14.74 47.09
N ILE A 468 36.05 -14.20 46.13
CA ILE A 468 36.55 -13.75 44.83
C ILE A 468 37.28 -12.40 44.93
N ASN A 469 38.19 -12.15 43.98
CA ASN A 469 38.98 -10.93 43.87
C ASN A 469 39.05 -10.44 42.41
N GLU A 470 39.85 -9.41 42.13
CA GLU A 470 39.95 -8.78 40.81
C GLU A 470 40.45 -9.70 39.67
N ASN A 471 41.00 -10.89 39.99
CA ASN A 471 41.36 -11.89 38.98
C ASN A 471 40.14 -12.67 38.43
N PHE A 472 38.98 -12.52 39.07
CA PHE A 472 37.73 -13.14 38.68
C PHE A 472 36.88 -12.20 37.82
N VAL A 473 35.88 -12.77 37.17
CA VAL A 473 34.86 -12.08 36.41
C VAL A 473 33.51 -12.72 36.69
N ILE A 474 32.46 -11.89 36.67
CA ILE A 474 31.08 -12.32 36.86
C ILE A 474 30.38 -12.20 35.50
N VAL A 475 29.68 -13.25 35.09
CA VAL A 475 28.88 -13.26 33.86
C VAL A 475 27.41 -13.45 34.26
N ASN A 476 26.61 -12.44 33.99
CA ASN A 476 25.19 -12.41 34.34
C ASN A 476 24.33 -12.88 33.15
N PHE A 477 23.48 -13.86 33.38
CA PHE A 477 22.44 -14.28 32.45
C PHE A 477 21.05 -14.04 33.07
N GLY A 478 20.50 -12.86 32.82
CA GLY A 478 19.10 -12.54 33.13
C GLY A 478 18.77 -12.25 34.60
N ILE A 479 19.74 -12.14 35.50
CA ILE A 479 19.47 -11.55 36.83
C ILE A 479 19.19 -10.06 36.65
N ASN A 480 18.06 -9.59 37.22
CA ASN A 480 17.70 -8.18 37.24
C ASN A 480 18.54 -7.43 38.29
N LEU A 481 19.73 -6.98 37.90
CA LEU A 481 20.65 -6.26 38.78
C LEU A 481 20.07 -4.94 39.28
N ASP A 482 19.27 -4.24 38.48
CA ASP A 482 18.63 -2.98 38.88
C ASP A 482 17.74 -3.17 40.11
N TYR A 483 17.03 -4.30 40.20
CA TYR A 483 16.24 -4.62 41.38
C TYR A 483 17.11 -4.75 42.65
N PHE A 484 18.27 -5.42 42.55
CA PHE A 484 19.19 -5.54 43.69
C PHE A 484 19.84 -4.20 44.07
N ILE A 485 20.09 -3.32 43.10
CA ILE A 485 20.67 -2.00 43.31
C ILE A 485 19.64 -1.05 43.94
N ASP A 486 18.48 -0.91 43.32
CA ASP A 486 17.51 0.13 43.65
C ASP A 486 16.60 -0.23 44.83
N HIS A 487 16.35 -1.52 45.07
CA HIS A 487 15.38 -1.96 46.09
C HIS A 487 16.02 -2.69 47.27
N LEU A 488 17.09 -3.45 47.01
CA LEU A 488 17.81 -4.18 48.07
C LEU A 488 19.08 -3.46 48.52
N GLU A 489 19.46 -2.36 47.85
CA GLU A 489 20.59 -1.50 48.18
C GLU A 489 21.89 -2.27 48.46
N ILE A 490 22.17 -3.31 47.66
CA ILE A 490 23.34 -4.18 47.87
C ILE A 490 24.64 -3.37 47.81
N PRO A 491 25.43 -3.30 48.90
CA PRO A 491 26.66 -2.51 48.93
C PRO A 491 27.69 -3.01 47.90
N GLY A 492 28.32 -2.07 47.19
CA GLY A 492 29.37 -2.38 46.22
C GLY A 492 28.88 -2.98 44.90
N LEU A 493 27.56 -3.13 44.71
CA LEU A 493 26.93 -3.54 43.45
C LEU A 493 26.61 -2.34 42.55
N SER A 494 26.88 -2.50 41.27
CA SER A 494 26.50 -1.63 40.17
C SER A 494 26.17 -2.50 38.95
N ILE A 495 25.65 -1.92 37.88
CA ILE A 495 25.24 -2.68 36.70
C ILE A 495 26.39 -3.43 36.02
N ASP A 496 27.63 -2.92 36.16
CA ASP A 496 28.84 -3.43 35.52
C ASP A 496 29.89 -3.96 36.51
N LYS A 497 29.68 -3.83 37.83
CA LYS A 497 30.64 -4.29 38.85
C LYS A 497 30.00 -4.73 40.17
N TYR A 498 30.66 -5.67 40.84
CA TYR A 498 30.43 -6.01 42.25
C TYR A 498 31.76 -6.03 43.00
N ASN A 499 31.93 -5.19 44.03
CA ASN A 499 33.17 -5.13 44.83
C ASN A 499 34.46 -5.03 43.97
N ASN A 500 34.45 -4.12 42.97
CA ASN A 500 35.50 -3.92 41.95
C ASN A 500 35.71 -5.07 40.93
N ILE A 501 34.88 -6.11 40.97
CA ILE A 501 34.92 -7.23 40.01
C ILE A 501 33.93 -6.94 38.88
N ASN A 502 34.39 -7.03 37.63
CA ASN A 502 33.57 -6.75 36.46
C ASN A 502 32.42 -7.76 36.31
N ILE A 503 31.24 -7.24 35.96
CA ILE A 503 30.05 -7.99 35.57
C ILE A 503 29.80 -7.76 34.07
N HIS A 504 29.67 -8.85 33.33
CA HIS A 504 29.24 -8.83 31.94
C HIS A 504 27.84 -9.44 31.82
N SER A 505 26.87 -8.61 31.44
CA SER A 505 25.46 -9.00 31.40
C SER A 505 25.01 -9.36 29.99
N PHE A 506 24.38 -10.53 29.89
CA PHE A 506 23.77 -11.07 28.68
C PHE A 506 22.29 -11.35 28.94
N ASN A 507 21.50 -11.34 27.88
CA ASN A 507 20.10 -11.75 27.97
C ASN A 507 20.05 -13.21 28.42
N GLY A 508 19.20 -13.53 29.40
CA GLY A 508 19.07 -14.90 29.87
C GLY A 508 18.46 -15.79 28.78
N SER A 509 19.19 -16.85 28.37
CA SER A 509 18.55 -17.95 27.66
C SER A 509 17.71 -18.76 28.64
N TYR A 510 16.70 -19.51 28.16
CA TYR A 510 15.85 -20.31 29.04
C TYR A 510 16.63 -21.26 29.97
N LEU A 511 17.81 -21.73 29.53
CA LEU A 511 18.62 -22.71 30.24
C LEU A 511 19.43 -22.14 31.39
N VAL A 512 19.84 -20.87 31.29
CA VAL A 512 20.68 -20.19 32.30
C VAL A 512 20.03 -18.92 32.84
N ARG A 513 18.73 -18.71 32.58
CA ARG A 513 18.00 -17.59 33.12
C ARG A 513 18.17 -17.55 34.64
N ASP A 514 18.26 -16.34 35.18
CA ASP A 514 18.35 -16.10 36.61
C ASP A 514 19.63 -16.68 37.21
N SER A 515 20.76 -16.59 36.48
CA SER A 515 22.06 -17.13 36.91
C SER A 515 23.20 -16.12 36.79
N LEU A 516 24.10 -16.13 37.78
CA LEU A 516 25.44 -15.57 37.68
C LEU A 516 26.47 -16.71 37.57
N PHE A 517 27.44 -16.56 36.68
CA PHE A 517 28.61 -17.43 36.61
C PHE A 517 29.85 -16.68 37.06
N VAL A 518 30.70 -17.35 37.85
CA VAL A 518 31.93 -16.80 38.39
C VAL A 518 33.10 -17.69 38.02
N LEU A 519 34.15 -17.10 37.47
CA LEU A 519 35.35 -17.78 37.02
C LEU A 519 36.54 -16.84 36.95
N LYS A 520 37.75 -17.38 36.81
CA LYS A 520 38.96 -16.58 36.59
C LYS A 520 38.96 -15.96 35.19
N LYS A 521 39.42 -14.71 35.07
CA LYS A 521 39.58 -14.02 33.79
C LYS A 521 40.46 -14.79 32.80
N SER A 522 41.52 -15.43 33.30
CA SER A 522 42.43 -16.27 32.49
C SER A 522 41.76 -17.51 31.90
N ASP A 523 40.61 -17.89 32.44
CA ASP A 523 39.83 -19.05 32.06
C ASP A 523 38.58 -18.63 31.29
N LEU A 524 38.51 -17.42 30.73
CA LEU A 524 37.49 -17.10 29.72
C LEU A 524 37.77 -17.87 28.40
N PRO A 525 36.76 -18.09 27.54
CA PRO A 525 36.94 -18.74 26.24
C PRO A 525 37.60 -17.80 25.22
N ASN A 526 38.25 -18.36 24.19
CA ASN A 526 38.48 -17.61 22.96
C ASN A 526 37.26 -17.73 22.04
N ILE A 527 36.80 -16.62 21.49
CA ILE A 527 35.65 -16.53 20.60
C ILE A 527 36.14 -16.06 19.24
N SER A 528 35.89 -16.85 18.19
CA SER A 528 36.32 -16.50 16.82
C SER A 528 35.36 -17.05 15.78
N THR A 529 35.21 -16.35 14.65
CA THR A 529 34.41 -16.84 13.51
C THR A 529 35.30 -17.58 12.52
N LYS A 530 34.96 -18.83 12.19
CA LYS A 530 35.74 -19.66 11.27
C LYS A 530 35.44 -19.35 9.81
N LEU A 531 36.43 -19.62 8.95
CA LEU A 531 36.23 -19.62 7.51
C LEU A 531 35.24 -20.73 7.12
N ILE A 532 34.39 -20.43 6.16
CA ILE A 532 33.41 -21.36 5.61
C ILE A 532 34.03 -22.10 4.44
N ASP A 533 33.73 -23.40 4.31
CA ASP A 533 34.20 -24.24 3.20
C ASP A 533 33.78 -23.63 1.85
N GLY A 534 34.74 -23.50 0.92
CA GLY A 534 34.52 -23.02 -0.44
C GLY A 534 33.44 -23.81 -1.19
N LYS A 535 33.27 -25.12 -0.90
CA LYS A 535 32.16 -25.91 -1.46
C LYS A 535 30.79 -25.42 -1.03
N ILE A 536 30.65 -25.01 0.23
CA ILE A 536 29.39 -24.46 0.77
C ILE A 536 29.14 -23.06 0.20
N ILE A 537 30.20 -22.24 0.09
CA ILE A 537 30.14 -20.91 -0.53
C ILE A 537 29.65 -21.02 -1.97
N ALA A 538 30.23 -21.92 -2.76
CA ALA A 538 29.82 -22.14 -4.15
C ALA A 538 28.39 -22.71 -4.25
N LYS A 539 28.04 -23.68 -3.41
CA LYS A 539 26.72 -24.32 -3.44
C LYS A 539 25.59 -23.32 -3.21
N TYR A 540 25.69 -22.46 -2.19
CA TYR A 540 24.64 -21.50 -1.86
C TYR A 540 24.92 -20.09 -2.41
N SER A 541 25.88 -19.94 -3.33
CA SER A 541 26.27 -18.62 -3.90
C SER A 541 26.47 -17.55 -2.81
N LEU A 542 27.16 -17.92 -1.73
CA LEU A 542 27.27 -17.08 -0.54
C LEU A 542 28.15 -15.86 -0.80
N LYS A 543 27.66 -14.68 -0.40
CA LYS A 543 28.40 -13.42 -0.42
C LYS A 543 28.91 -13.08 0.98
N LYS A 544 30.18 -12.73 1.11
CA LYS A 544 30.74 -12.21 2.36
C LYS A 544 30.27 -10.77 2.56
N ILE A 545 29.67 -10.46 3.71
CA ILE A 545 29.06 -9.13 3.97
C ILE A 545 29.75 -8.34 5.09
N SER A 546 30.65 -8.98 5.84
CA SER A 546 31.42 -8.35 6.91
C SER A 546 32.91 -8.50 6.65
N GLU A 547 33.67 -7.43 6.90
CA GLU A 547 35.14 -7.48 6.93
C GLU A 547 35.68 -7.87 8.32
N ALA A 548 34.92 -7.63 9.37
CA ALA A 548 35.32 -7.91 10.76
C ALA A 548 35.16 -9.38 11.14
N ILE A 549 34.15 -10.06 10.58
CA ILE A 549 33.82 -11.46 10.88
C ILE A 549 33.58 -12.27 9.61
N ASN A 550 33.70 -13.59 9.72
CA ASN A 550 33.40 -14.53 8.63
C ASN A 550 31.88 -14.78 8.53
N LEU A 551 31.16 -13.74 8.10
CA LEU A 551 29.71 -13.73 7.94
C LEU A 551 29.34 -13.65 6.45
N TYR A 552 28.48 -14.59 6.04
CA TYR A 552 28.05 -14.73 4.67
C TYR A 552 26.54 -14.82 4.56
N THR A 553 25.99 -14.35 3.44
CA THR A 553 24.55 -14.40 3.16
C THR A 553 24.26 -14.79 1.73
N SER A 554 23.03 -15.25 1.49
CA SER A 554 22.47 -15.40 0.15
C SER A 554 20.94 -15.34 0.19
N VAL A 555 20.36 -14.89 -0.92
CA VAL A 555 18.93 -14.98 -1.22
C VAL A 555 18.79 -15.74 -2.54
N ILE A 556 18.24 -16.95 -2.49
CA ILE A 556 18.15 -17.83 -3.67
C ILE A 556 16.69 -17.99 -4.08
N ASP A 557 16.40 -17.71 -5.35
CA ASP A 557 15.10 -18.02 -5.98
C ASP A 557 14.95 -19.53 -6.17
N LEU A 558 13.99 -20.16 -5.50
CA LEU A 558 13.78 -21.61 -5.63
C LEU A 558 13.10 -22.00 -6.95
N ASN A 559 12.52 -21.07 -7.70
CA ASN A 559 12.08 -21.35 -9.06
C ASN A 559 13.25 -21.48 -10.04
N ASN A 560 14.39 -20.86 -9.72
CA ASN A 560 15.57 -20.79 -10.58
C ASN A 560 16.84 -21.20 -9.82
N THR A 561 16.83 -22.40 -9.24
CA THR A 561 17.95 -22.96 -8.48
C THR A 561 18.33 -24.36 -8.96
N SER A 562 19.42 -24.91 -8.43
CA SER A 562 19.83 -26.28 -8.72
C SER A 562 18.87 -27.30 -8.11
N SER A 563 18.72 -28.46 -8.77
CA SER A 563 17.87 -29.55 -8.25
C SER A 563 18.29 -30.03 -6.86
N GLU A 564 19.57 -29.91 -6.51
CA GLU A 564 20.07 -30.24 -5.18
C GLU A 564 19.47 -29.32 -4.11
N ILE A 565 19.59 -28.00 -4.29
CA ILE A 565 19.06 -27.00 -3.33
C ILE A 565 17.53 -27.09 -3.28
N PHE A 566 16.87 -27.28 -4.42
CA PHE A 566 15.42 -27.43 -4.46
C PHE A 566 14.96 -28.63 -3.62
N ASN A 567 15.55 -29.82 -3.85
CA ASN A 567 15.15 -31.04 -3.16
C ASN A 567 15.50 -31.03 -1.66
N GLU A 568 16.62 -30.40 -1.26
CA GLU A 568 16.98 -30.24 0.15
C GLU A 568 15.94 -29.45 0.96
N ASN A 569 15.24 -28.52 0.32
CA ASN A 569 14.30 -27.62 0.97
C ASN A 569 12.83 -28.02 0.76
N LYS A 570 12.56 -29.11 0.03
CA LYS A 570 11.20 -29.54 -0.32
C LYS A 570 10.40 -29.96 0.91
N GLN A 571 10.99 -30.75 1.81
CA GLN A 571 10.31 -31.28 3.02
C GLN A 571 8.85 -31.68 2.72
N ASP A 572 7.88 -31.15 3.48
CA ASP A 572 6.44 -31.40 3.32
C ASP A 572 5.73 -30.39 2.39
N LYS A 573 6.46 -29.48 1.73
CA LYS A 573 5.89 -28.46 0.85
C LYS A 573 5.62 -29.00 -0.55
N SER A 574 4.58 -28.46 -1.19
CA SER A 574 4.30 -28.75 -2.60
C SER A 574 5.37 -28.12 -3.51
N ASP A 575 5.57 -28.69 -4.70
CA ASP A 575 6.49 -28.13 -5.70
C ASP A 575 6.09 -26.71 -6.11
N GLU A 576 4.80 -26.40 -6.10
CA GLU A 576 4.28 -25.07 -6.44
C GLU A 576 4.62 -24.05 -5.35
N ASP A 577 4.40 -24.38 -4.08
CA ASP A 577 4.72 -23.48 -2.96
C ASP A 577 6.22 -23.22 -2.85
N LEU A 578 7.03 -24.26 -3.11
CA LEU A 578 8.47 -24.13 -3.06
C LEU A 578 9.00 -23.23 -4.18
N LYS A 579 8.46 -23.34 -5.41
CA LYS A 579 8.83 -22.44 -6.51
C LYS A 579 8.41 -21.00 -6.28
N LYS A 580 7.43 -20.73 -5.42
CA LYS A 580 7.05 -19.37 -5.00
C LYS A 580 7.84 -18.88 -3.77
N SER A 581 8.88 -19.59 -3.36
CA SER A 581 9.69 -19.25 -2.18
C SER A 581 11.10 -18.80 -2.56
N VAL A 582 11.70 -18.00 -1.68
CA VAL A 582 13.14 -17.74 -1.65
C VAL A 582 13.77 -18.44 -0.45
N LEU A 583 14.99 -18.94 -0.62
CA LEU A 583 15.82 -19.45 0.46
C LEU A 583 16.75 -18.35 0.95
N LEU A 584 16.50 -17.87 2.16
CA LEU A 584 17.41 -17.00 2.89
C LEU A 584 18.45 -17.84 3.62
N SER A 585 19.71 -17.48 3.49
CA SER A 585 20.80 -18.11 4.23
C SER A 585 21.63 -17.04 4.91
N ILE A 586 21.85 -17.20 6.21
CA ILE A 586 22.88 -16.51 6.99
C ILE A 586 23.84 -17.60 7.45
N ILE A 587 25.08 -17.58 6.96
CA ILE A 587 26.07 -18.60 7.26
C ILE A 587 27.24 -17.95 8.01
N ILE A 588 27.43 -18.41 9.24
CA ILE A 588 28.51 -18.06 10.15
C ILE A 588 28.83 -19.33 10.96
N SER A 589 30.07 -19.47 11.42
CA SER A 589 30.45 -20.51 12.38
C SER A 589 31.29 -19.89 13.49
N THR A 590 30.64 -19.59 14.61
CA THR A 590 31.29 -18.99 15.79
C THR A 590 31.82 -20.10 16.68
N GLU A 591 33.14 -20.20 16.77
CA GLU A 591 33.85 -21.12 17.66
C GLU A 591 34.02 -20.48 19.03
N PHE A 592 33.56 -21.18 20.06
CA PHE A 592 33.91 -20.96 21.45
C PHE A 592 34.92 -22.03 21.85
N LYS A 593 36.17 -21.63 22.02
CA LYS A 593 37.25 -22.53 22.46
C LYS A 593 37.53 -22.28 23.93
N TRP A 594 37.52 -23.33 24.73
CA TRP A 594 37.71 -23.24 26.18
C TRP A 594 38.70 -24.29 26.68
N LYS A 595 39.45 -23.99 27.74
CA LYS A 595 40.30 -24.98 28.42
C LYS A 595 39.43 -26.10 29.02
N ARG A 596 39.97 -27.32 29.14
CA ARG A 596 39.24 -28.47 29.72
C ARG A 596 39.01 -28.32 31.21
N ASP A 597 40.10 -28.17 31.96
CA ASP A 597 40.11 -28.15 33.42
C ASP A 597 40.00 -26.72 33.93
N ILE A 598 38.77 -26.29 34.21
CA ILE A 598 38.45 -24.96 34.74
C ILE A 598 37.41 -25.07 35.84
N GLU A 599 37.44 -24.11 36.77
CA GLU A 599 36.42 -23.99 37.81
C GLU A 599 35.47 -22.85 37.44
N VAL A 600 34.20 -23.20 37.20
CA VAL A 600 33.12 -22.26 36.88
C VAL A 600 31.98 -22.48 37.86
N ILE A 601 31.74 -21.51 38.72
CA ILE A 601 30.71 -21.58 39.75
C ILE A 601 29.45 -20.89 39.23
N GLN A 602 28.30 -21.55 39.32
CA GLN A 602 27.00 -20.95 39.02
C GLN A 602 26.27 -20.62 40.32
N LEU A 603 25.79 -19.39 40.45
CA LEU A 603 24.80 -18.97 41.44
C LEU A 603 23.46 -18.77 40.73
N ARG A 604 22.42 -19.48 41.16
CA ARG A 604 21.07 -19.41 40.61
C ARG A 604 20.12 -18.81 41.61
N GLN A 605 19.27 -17.89 41.17
CA GLN A 605 18.28 -17.29 42.04
C GLN A 605 17.12 -18.27 42.26
N TYR A 606 16.81 -18.53 43.52
CA TYR A 606 15.65 -19.31 43.92
C TYR A 606 14.37 -18.51 43.68
N SER A 607 13.35 -19.19 43.19
CA SER A 607 12.01 -18.63 43.01
C SER A 607 11.01 -19.61 43.60
N GLU A 608 10.15 -19.12 44.48
CA GLU A 608 9.07 -19.92 45.08
C GLU A 608 8.01 -20.35 44.04
N PHE A 609 7.96 -19.64 42.91
CA PHE A 609 7.01 -19.88 41.82
C PHE A 609 7.53 -20.91 40.80
N LEU A 610 8.80 -21.30 40.87
CA LEU A 610 9.44 -22.26 39.95
C LEU A 610 9.95 -23.46 40.74
N GLN A 611 9.73 -24.68 40.24
CA GLN A 611 10.29 -25.90 40.83
C GLN A 611 11.80 -26.02 40.55
N ASN A 612 12.60 -25.28 41.32
CA ASN A 612 14.05 -25.19 41.12
C ASN A 612 14.88 -26.07 42.07
N GLY A 613 14.23 -26.82 42.98
CA GLY A 613 14.89 -27.62 44.02
C GLY A 613 14.89 -26.93 45.40
N ILE A 614 15.71 -27.44 46.33
CA ILE A 614 15.86 -26.88 47.68
C ILE A 614 16.98 -25.83 47.65
N ALA A 615 16.71 -24.63 48.19
CA ALA A 615 17.73 -23.58 48.30
C ALA A 615 18.87 -24.01 49.24
N ASN A 616 20.10 -23.75 48.81
CA ASN A 616 21.30 -23.95 49.60
C ASN A 616 21.37 -22.97 50.76
N LYS A 617 21.98 -23.40 51.87
CA LYS A 617 22.32 -22.52 53.00
C LYS A 617 23.66 -21.83 52.74
N LEU A 618 23.86 -20.64 53.30
CA LEU A 618 25.11 -19.88 53.16
C LEU A 618 26.37 -20.66 53.57
N ASP A 619 26.28 -21.53 54.60
CA ASP A 619 27.41 -22.33 55.08
C ASP A 619 27.82 -23.47 54.13
N GLU A 620 26.98 -23.80 53.13
CA GLU A 620 27.28 -24.80 52.11
C GLU A 620 28.16 -24.24 50.98
N ILE A 621 28.29 -22.91 50.91
CA ILE A 621 29.07 -22.21 49.89
C ILE A 621 30.54 -22.23 50.29
N LYS A 622 31.38 -22.81 49.42
CA LYS A 622 32.82 -22.93 49.65
C LYS A 622 33.59 -21.87 48.85
N PRO A 623 34.70 -21.32 49.39
CA PRO A 623 35.62 -20.47 48.65
C PRO A 623 36.18 -21.16 47.40
N ILE A 624 36.37 -20.39 46.32
CA ILE A 624 36.96 -20.91 45.07
C ILE A 624 38.43 -21.26 45.29
N GLY A 625 38.85 -22.48 44.92
CA GLY A 625 40.24 -22.96 45.05
C GLY A 625 40.58 -23.80 46.29
N ASN A 626 39.61 -24.19 47.13
CA ASN A 626 39.85 -24.96 48.37
C ASN A 626 39.68 -26.49 48.27
N GLU A 627 39.46 -27.07 47.09
CA GLU A 627 39.45 -28.53 46.92
C GLU A 627 40.74 -29.01 46.24
N LYS A 628 41.61 -29.66 47.03
CA LYS A 628 42.62 -30.57 46.46
C LYS A 628 41.88 -31.64 45.66
N PRO A 629 42.36 -32.03 44.48
CA PRO A 629 41.80 -33.18 43.78
C PRO A 629 41.95 -34.40 44.68
N SER A 630 40.84 -34.98 45.11
CA SER A 630 40.81 -36.32 45.69
C SER A 630 41.22 -37.28 44.59
N SER A 631 42.41 -37.86 44.79
CA SER A 631 43.06 -38.92 44.03
C SER A 631 42.19 -40.15 43.79
#